data_AF-A0A2I9EHW2-F1
#
_entry.id   AF-A0A2I9EHW2-F1
#
_cell.length_a   1.000
_cell.length_b   1.000
_cell.length_c   1.000
_cell.angle_alpha   90.00
_cell.angle_beta   90.00
_cell.angle_gamma   90.00
#
_symmetry.space_group_name_H-M   'P 1'
#
loop_
_entity.id
_entity.type
_entity.pdbx_description
1 polymer ?
#
loop_
_entity_poly.entity_id
_entity_poly.type
_entity_poly.pdbx_seq_one_letter_code
_entity_poly.pdbx_strand_id
1 'polypeptide(L)'
;MRTFLDSLYKNHSLVYKYFLYFSAVFFIVFFFPRGGKFKYEYQKGKPWQYNNFYAPFDFSINKGEEEIIKEKEKIESNHIDYYYYDSGIVAEVDSTIGRELGKAFNSSSFNQNELERIKDVANDVLADLYANGILSKIERRSTSNSLYLVKNNEATKLNFDDVYSLSEVEGVVRKKLAQGNLSAYEPSFQEVFFNFIKPNVSFDADLSNKELESEYSKISYTLGNVDEGKLIIAKGEVVEQEDVRVLDSLKSEFESELWEENNQYFILFGYTVLVAMVLMMFFLFLKKYRLEIFKDNTKVTFIIVNILIMVFLTTMVVKYDVEYVFVVPLCILPLVLKTFFDARMGLFVHVLTVLILGFVVPNSFEYIFLQTLAGIVTILSVSELYKRANLFISVGQITLIYIIGYFAFHMIHEGNLEDIHWMAFGYFFLNGMITLFVQPLIYIHEKIFGLVSDVSLLELSDTNSKLLKELSNKAPGTFHHSLQVANLAEAAANEIGANAMLVRVGALYHDIGKMNNPTYFTENQVTNVNPHDDLEPRDAAAIIINHVIEGIEIARKNKVPDRVIDFIRTHHGTSLVFYFYKKQEAMEGEVNEEDFRYPGPIPFSKETAILMMADSVEAASKSLKNPTFLIIDEFVERIIEGQIKADQFLNANITFKEIEAIKKILKQKLVNIYHLRVEYPE
;
A
#
# COMPACT_ATOMS: atom_id res chain seq x y z
N MET A 1 -48.96 -1.16 5.50
CA MET A 1 -47.86 -1.83 4.76
C MET A 1 -47.45 -1.06 3.51
N ARG A 2 -48.37 -0.66 2.61
CA ARG A 2 -48.07 0.19 1.43
C ARG A 2 -47.43 1.55 1.79
N THR A 3 -47.97 2.27 2.77
CA THR A 3 -47.43 3.57 3.24
C THR A 3 -46.04 3.48 3.87
N PHE A 4 -45.72 2.34 4.50
CA PHE A 4 -44.38 2.07 5.06
C PHE A 4 -43.37 1.76 3.95
N LEU A 5 -43.77 0.96 2.95
CA LEU A 5 -42.96 0.65 1.77
C LEU A 5 -42.70 1.91 0.92
N ASP A 6 -43.69 2.78 0.73
CA ASP A 6 -43.53 4.05 0.00
C ASP A 6 -42.61 5.04 0.75
N SER A 7 -42.68 5.06 2.09
CA SER A 7 -41.76 5.87 2.91
C SER A 7 -40.33 5.34 2.86
N LEU A 8 -40.14 4.01 2.91
CA LEU A 8 -38.85 3.35 2.71
C LEU A 8 -38.28 3.63 1.31
N TYR A 9 -39.11 3.58 0.26
CA TYR A 9 -38.68 3.84 -1.11
C TYR A 9 -38.28 5.30 -1.32
N LYS A 10 -39.00 6.26 -0.71
CA LYS A 10 -38.61 7.69 -0.75
C LYS A 10 -37.33 7.98 0.02
N ASN A 11 -37.11 7.28 1.13
CA ASN A 11 -35.94 7.49 2.01
C ASN A 11 -34.82 6.47 1.81
N HIS A 12 -34.85 5.66 0.74
CA HIS A 12 -33.90 4.55 0.54
C HIS A 12 -32.44 5.02 0.62
N SER A 13 -32.14 6.20 0.06
CA SER A 13 -30.80 6.80 0.07
C SER A 13 -30.33 7.17 1.48
N LEU A 14 -31.25 7.64 2.33
CA LEU A 14 -30.96 7.99 3.72
C LEU A 14 -30.82 6.73 4.59
N VAL A 15 -31.69 5.74 4.38
CA VAL A 15 -31.64 4.43 5.05
C VAL A 15 -30.33 3.71 4.72
N TYR A 16 -29.91 3.72 3.46
CA TYR A 16 -28.63 3.16 3.03
C TYR A 16 -27.45 3.81 3.77
N LYS A 17 -27.46 5.14 3.95
CA LYS A 17 -26.40 5.84 4.68
C LYS A 17 -26.37 5.49 6.17
N TYR A 18 -27.52 5.34 6.81
CA TYR A 18 -27.56 4.85 8.19
C TYR A 18 -27.02 3.44 8.30
N PHE A 19 -27.43 2.55 7.39
CA PHE A 19 -26.87 1.19 7.31
C PHE A 19 -25.35 1.21 7.13
N LEU A 20 -24.85 2.02 6.19
CA LEU A 20 -23.42 2.16 5.94
C LEU A 20 -22.68 2.71 7.16
N TYR A 21 -23.24 3.70 7.86
CA TYR A 21 -22.69 4.25 9.10
C TYR A 21 -22.57 3.18 10.20
N PHE A 22 -23.66 2.49 10.53
CA PHE A 22 -23.64 1.46 11.58
C PHE A 22 -22.75 0.28 11.21
N SER A 23 -22.75 -0.13 9.94
CA SER A 23 -21.86 -1.19 9.44
C SER A 23 -20.40 -0.78 9.56
N ALA A 24 -20.05 0.46 9.20
CA ALA A 24 -18.68 0.96 9.30
C ALA A 24 -18.20 1.02 10.76
N VAL A 25 -19.04 1.53 11.68
CA VAL A 25 -18.74 1.50 13.13
C VAL A 25 -18.49 0.07 13.59
N PHE A 26 -19.39 -0.87 13.25
CA PHE A 26 -19.25 -2.27 13.62
C PHE A 26 -17.96 -2.89 13.09
N PHE A 27 -17.63 -2.71 11.81
CA PHE A 27 -16.42 -3.28 11.21
C PHE A 27 -15.14 -2.72 11.84
N ILE A 28 -15.07 -1.39 12.06
CA ILE A 28 -13.90 -0.77 12.69
C ILE A 28 -13.69 -1.35 14.09
N VAL A 29 -14.73 -1.32 14.91
CA VAL A 29 -14.68 -1.78 16.31
C VAL A 29 -14.42 -3.28 16.40
N PHE A 30 -14.92 -4.07 15.45
CA PHE A 30 -14.69 -5.51 15.40
C PHE A 30 -13.19 -5.87 15.35
N PHE A 31 -12.38 -5.05 14.67
CA PHE A 31 -10.94 -5.28 14.55
C PHE A 31 -10.12 -4.73 15.72
N PHE A 32 -10.68 -3.83 16.54
CA PHE A 32 -9.97 -3.19 17.64
C PHE A 32 -9.52 -4.19 18.71
N PRO A 33 -8.45 -3.87 19.45
CA PRO A 33 -8.03 -4.68 20.59
C PRO A 33 -9.14 -4.75 21.64
N ARG A 34 -9.32 -5.92 22.25
CA ARG A 34 -10.39 -6.19 23.24
C ARG A 34 -9.92 -6.09 24.69
N GLY A 35 -8.61 -6.10 24.93
CA GLY A 35 -8.03 -5.87 26.25
C GLY A 35 -8.08 -4.41 26.66
N GLY A 36 -8.16 -4.14 27.96
CA GLY A 36 -8.07 -2.77 28.45
C GLY A 36 -6.63 -2.28 28.36
N LYS A 37 -6.44 -1.01 27.99
CA LYS A 37 -5.10 -0.41 27.91
C LYS A 37 -4.63 0.03 29.28
N PHE A 38 -3.32 -0.04 29.51
CA PHE A 38 -2.72 0.59 30.68
C PHE A 38 -3.02 2.10 30.68
N LYS A 39 -3.43 2.62 31.85
CA LYS A 39 -4.04 3.95 31.99
C LYS A 39 -3.07 5.10 31.72
N TYR A 40 -1.77 4.88 31.93
CA TYR A 40 -0.77 5.94 31.94
C TYR A 40 0.11 5.86 30.70
N GLU A 41 0.27 6.99 30.00
CA GLU A 41 1.34 7.17 29.01
C GLU A 41 2.58 7.72 29.72
N TYR A 42 3.72 7.07 29.55
CA TYR A 42 5.01 7.47 30.11
C TYR A 42 6.10 7.42 29.03
N GLN A 43 7.16 8.19 29.25
CA GLN A 43 8.32 8.27 28.37
C GLN A 43 9.58 8.30 29.22
N LYS A 44 10.59 7.55 28.80
CA LYS A 44 11.93 7.56 29.41
C LYS A 44 12.46 9.00 29.50
N GLY A 45 13.11 9.33 30.61
CA GLY A 45 13.74 10.63 30.83
C GLY A 45 12.77 11.79 31.14
N LYS A 46 11.46 11.56 31.17
CA LYS A 46 10.46 12.56 31.59
C LYS A 46 10.01 12.35 33.03
N PRO A 47 9.68 13.42 33.77
CA PRO A 47 9.07 13.28 35.09
C PRO A 47 7.68 12.61 34.99
N TRP A 48 7.40 11.66 35.88
CA TRP A 48 6.09 11.05 36.04
C TRP A 48 5.04 12.11 36.39
N GLN A 49 4.12 12.34 35.45
CA GLN A 49 3.13 13.43 35.53
C GLN A 49 1.92 13.08 36.41
N TYR A 50 1.74 11.79 36.73
CA TYR A 50 0.59 11.30 37.48
C TYR A 50 0.90 11.23 38.98
N ASN A 51 -0.11 10.89 39.78
CA ASN A 51 0.11 10.64 41.21
C ASN A 51 1.01 9.41 41.42
N ASN A 52 1.59 9.28 42.61
CA ASN A 52 2.40 8.12 43.00
C ASN A 52 1.71 6.83 42.57
N PHE A 53 2.44 6.00 41.85
CA PHE A 53 1.90 4.80 41.25
C PHE A 53 2.43 3.58 41.98
N TYR A 54 1.50 2.78 42.49
CA TYR A 54 1.78 1.56 43.25
C TYR A 54 1.34 0.36 42.40
N ALA A 55 2.05 -0.76 42.55
CA ALA A 55 1.71 -2.01 41.89
C ALA A 55 0.29 -2.45 42.27
N PRO A 56 -0.62 -2.66 41.30
CA PRO A 56 -2.00 -3.05 41.58
C PRO A 56 -2.17 -4.53 41.92
N PHE A 57 -1.17 -5.37 41.63
CA PHE A 57 -1.11 -6.81 41.89
C PHE A 57 0.37 -7.27 41.81
N ASP A 58 0.63 -8.54 42.16
CA ASP A 58 1.96 -9.16 42.05
C ASP A 58 2.31 -9.47 40.59
N PHE A 59 3.48 -9.03 40.10
CA PHE A 59 3.91 -9.35 38.73
C PHE A 59 5.44 -9.56 38.61
N SER A 60 5.86 -10.26 37.56
CA SER A 60 7.27 -10.49 37.26
C SER A 60 7.84 -9.43 36.32
N ILE A 61 9.10 -9.05 36.52
CA ILE A 61 9.83 -8.16 35.61
C ILE A 61 10.44 -9.02 34.51
N ASN A 62 10.03 -8.76 33.27
CA ASN A 62 10.52 -9.50 32.10
C ASN A 62 11.96 -9.11 31.75
N LYS A 63 12.77 -10.12 31.39
CA LYS A 63 14.11 -9.91 30.86
C LYS A 63 14.03 -9.49 29.39
N GLY A 64 14.87 -8.54 28.97
CA GLY A 64 14.91 -8.08 27.57
C GLY A 64 15.48 -9.15 26.62
N GLU A 65 15.08 -9.12 25.35
CA GLU A 65 15.54 -10.10 24.36
C GLU A 65 17.06 -10.11 24.16
N GLU A 66 17.70 -8.94 24.16
CA GLU A 66 19.17 -8.84 24.04
C GLU A 66 19.91 -9.52 25.20
N GLU A 67 19.37 -9.43 26.42
CA GLU A 67 19.96 -10.08 27.60
C GLU A 67 19.85 -11.61 27.48
N ILE A 68 18.71 -12.11 26.98
CA ILE A 68 18.51 -13.54 26.70
C ILE A 68 19.46 -14.02 25.60
N ILE A 69 19.65 -13.23 24.54
CA ILE A 69 20.60 -13.56 23.45
C ILE A 69 22.02 -13.63 24.00
N LYS A 70 22.48 -12.64 24.78
CA LYS A 70 23.81 -12.65 25.41
C LYS A 70 24.01 -13.84 26.35
N GLU A 71 22.97 -14.25 27.09
CA GLU A 71 23.03 -15.45 27.94
C GLU A 71 23.15 -16.72 27.11
N LYS A 72 22.41 -16.83 25.99
CA LYS A 72 22.54 -17.95 25.05
C LYS A 72 23.93 -18.02 24.43
N GLU A 73 24.46 -16.90 23.93
CA GLU A 73 25.83 -16.83 23.39
C GLU A 73 26.88 -17.23 24.44
N LYS A 74 26.66 -16.86 25.70
CA LYS A 74 27.53 -17.28 26.81
C LYS A 74 27.44 -18.78 27.09
N ILE A 75 26.27 -19.39 26.96
CA ILE A 75 26.10 -20.84 27.10
C ILE A 75 26.78 -21.56 25.94
N GLU A 76 26.60 -21.11 24.69
CA GLU A 76 27.26 -21.71 23.51
C GLU A 76 28.78 -21.64 23.61
N SER A 77 29.33 -20.48 23.97
CA SER A 77 30.78 -20.29 24.06
C SER A 77 31.45 -21.15 25.15
N ASN A 78 30.72 -21.49 26.21
CA ASN A 78 31.18 -22.34 27.30
C ASN A 78 30.77 -23.82 27.14
N HIS A 79 29.97 -24.16 26.14
CA HIS A 79 29.52 -25.53 25.90
C HIS A 79 30.71 -26.44 25.59
N ILE A 80 30.70 -27.65 26.17
CA ILE A 80 31.70 -28.67 25.93
C ILE A 80 31.05 -29.78 25.12
N ASP A 81 31.56 -29.98 23.91
CA ASP A 81 31.05 -30.94 22.95
C ASP A 81 31.28 -32.40 23.40
N TYR A 82 30.35 -33.28 23.02
CA TYR A 82 30.42 -34.72 23.25
C TYR A 82 30.94 -35.45 22.02
N TYR A 83 31.79 -36.44 22.27
CA TYR A 83 32.40 -37.29 21.26
C TYR A 83 32.18 -38.75 21.61
N TYR A 84 31.78 -39.54 20.62
CA TYR A 84 31.57 -40.97 20.75
C TYR A 84 32.85 -41.74 20.46
N TYR A 85 33.23 -42.64 21.36
CA TYR A 85 34.33 -43.58 21.19
C TYR A 85 33.81 -44.94 20.67
N ASP A 86 34.22 -45.32 19.46
CA ASP A 86 33.88 -46.61 18.88
C ASP A 86 34.92 -47.67 19.27
N SER A 87 34.53 -48.58 20.17
CA SER A 87 35.36 -49.72 20.59
C SER A 87 35.42 -50.84 19.54
N GLY A 88 34.46 -50.89 18.61
CA GLY A 88 34.43 -51.86 17.52
C GLY A 88 35.55 -51.65 16.51
N ILE A 89 35.88 -50.38 16.22
CA ILE A 89 37.02 -50.02 15.35
C ILE A 89 38.33 -50.49 15.97
N VAL A 90 38.51 -50.33 17.29
CA VAL A 90 39.72 -50.78 17.99
C VAL A 90 39.87 -52.31 17.88
N ALA A 91 38.79 -53.06 18.14
CA ALA A 91 38.79 -54.51 18.00
C ALA A 91 39.05 -54.99 16.56
N GLU A 92 38.53 -54.26 15.55
CA GLU A 92 38.81 -54.54 14.14
C GLU A 92 40.31 -54.36 13.81
N VAL A 93 40.90 -53.25 14.25
CA VAL A 93 42.31 -52.92 14.02
C VAL A 93 43.22 -53.92 14.73
N ASP A 94 42.97 -54.21 16.01
CA ASP A 94 43.74 -55.17 16.81
C ASP A 94 43.74 -56.58 16.20
N SER A 95 42.59 -57.05 15.70
CA SER A 95 42.48 -58.39 15.09
C SER A 95 43.13 -58.52 13.70
N THR A 96 43.43 -57.39 13.05
CA THR A 96 43.91 -57.36 11.66
C THR A 96 45.39 -57.02 11.57
N ILE A 97 45.87 -56.08 12.38
CA ILE A 97 47.22 -55.55 12.28
C ILE A 97 48.32 -56.60 12.48
N GLY A 98 48.14 -57.54 13.42
CA GLY A 98 49.10 -58.63 13.66
C GLY A 98 49.25 -59.57 12.47
N ARG A 99 48.17 -59.79 11.70
CA ARG A 99 48.19 -60.62 10.49
C ARG A 99 48.86 -59.89 9.32
N GLU A 100 48.64 -58.59 9.20
CA GLU A 100 49.15 -57.78 8.08
C GLU A 100 50.63 -57.42 8.27
N LEU A 101 51.06 -57.09 9.50
CA LEU A 101 52.49 -57.03 9.86
C LEU A 101 53.16 -58.37 9.59
N GLY A 102 52.49 -59.48 9.93
CA GLY A 102 52.96 -60.83 9.64
C GLY A 102 53.11 -61.15 8.16
N LYS A 103 52.38 -60.49 7.24
CA LYS A 103 52.53 -60.65 5.78
C LYS A 103 53.60 -59.72 5.21
N ALA A 104 53.62 -58.46 5.63
CA ALA A 104 54.53 -57.44 5.11
C ALA A 104 56.00 -57.73 5.46
N PHE A 105 56.25 -58.34 6.63
CA PHE A 105 57.59 -58.65 7.13
C PHE A 105 57.98 -60.14 6.98
N ASN A 106 57.26 -60.92 6.14
CA ASN A 106 57.49 -62.38 5.97
C ASN A 106 58.49 -62.76 4.86
N SER A 107 59.22 -61.81 4.27
CA SER A 107 60.22 -62.14 3.25
C SER A 107 61.51 -62.66 3.90
N SER A 108 62.33 -63.37 3.13
CA SER A 108 63.56 -64.09 3.54
C SER A 108 64.70 -63.23 4.13
N SER A 109 64.39 -62.03 4.62
CA SER A 109 65.32 -61.00 5.11
C SER A 109 65.15 -60.67 6.60
N PHE A 110 64.21 -61.30 7.33
CA PHE A 110 63.88 -60.94 8.72
C PHE A 110 64.02 -62.12 9.69
N ASN A 111 64.58 -61.86 10.89
CA ASN A 111 64.69 -62.84 11.97
C ASN A 111 63.34 -62.97 12.71
N GLN A 112 62.91 -64.19 13.09
CA GLN A 112 61.67 -64.41 13.85
C GLN A 112 61.61 -63.57 15.15
N ASN A 113 62.75 -63.36 15.81
CA ASN A 113 62.82 -62.52 17.01
C ASN A 113 62.61 -61.03 16.72
N GLU A 114 62.94 -60.54 15.53
CA GLU A 114 62.72 -59.14 15.14
C GLU A 114 61.25 -58.90 14.79
N LEU A 115 60.61 -59.88 14.14
CA LEU A 115 59.18 -59.82 13.83
C LEU A 115 58.31 -59.75 15.09
N GLU A 116 58.61 -60.55 16.11
CA GLU A 116 57.89 -60.49 17.39
C GLU A 116 58.08 -59.13 18.09
N ARG A 117 59.29 -58.57 18.08
CA ARG A 117 59.54 -57.22 18.62
C ARG A 117 58.81 -56.12 17.85
N ILE A 118 58.65 -56.25 16.53
CA ILE A 118 57.86 -55.34 15.71
C ILE A 118 56.37 -55.41 16.07
N LYS A 119 55.82 -56.62 16.27
CA LYS A 119 54.44 -56.81 16.72
C LYS A 119 54.21 -56.23 18.12
N ASP A 120 55.16 -56.43 19.04
CA ASP A 120 55.08 -55.87 20.39
C ASP A 120 55.04 -54.33 20.36
N VAL A 121 55.90 -53.70 19.55
CA VAL A 121 55.86 -52.23 19.39
C VAL A 121 54.57 -51.78 18.72
N ALA A 122 54.04 -52.52 17.74
CA ALA A 122 52.75 -52.18 17.14
C ALA A 122 51.60 -52.22 18.16
N ASN A 123 51.54 -53.24 19.01
CA ASN A 123 50.54 -53.34 20.06
C ASN A 123 50.67 -52.23 21.10
N ASP A 124 51.90 -51.84 21.47
CA ASP A 124 52.14 -50.73 22.39
C ASP A 124 51.75 -49.37 21.78
N VAL A 125 52.02 -49.15 20.48
CA VAL A 125 51.56 -47.95 19.77
C VAL A 125 50.03 -47.92 19.70
N LEU A 126 49.37 -49.04 19.38
CA LEU A 126 47.91 -49.11 19.35
C LEU A 126 47.28 -48.87 20.71
N ALA A 127 47.86 -49.44 21.78
CA ALA A 127 47.40 -49.22 23.14
C ALA A 127 47.49 -47.73 23.55
N ASP A 128 48.57 -47.04 23.16
CA ASP A 128 48.78 -45.61 23.42
C ASP A 128 47.78 -44.75 22.61
N LEU A 129 47.67 -44.99 21.30
CA LEU A 129 46.80 -44.21 20.42
C LEU A 129 45.31 -44.39 20.74
N TYR A 130 44.88 -45.62 21.04
CA TYR A 130 43.48 -45.92 21.32
C TYR A 130 43.11 -45.81 22.79
N ALA A 131 44.03 -45.46 23.70
CA ALA A 131 43.71 -45.21 25.12
C ALA A 131 42.57 -44.19 25.26
N ASN A 132 42.75 -43.02 24.63
CA ASN A 132 41.77 -41.93 24.53
C ASN A 132 41.21 -41.75 23.11
N GLY A 133 41.75 -42.49 22.13
CA GLY A 133 41.22 -42.57 20.77
C GLY A 133 41.85 -41.58 19.78
N ILE A 134 41.45 -41.73 18.52
CA ILE A 134 41.98 -41.00 17.38
C ILE A 134 40.85 -40.25 16.67
N LEU A 135 41.02 -38.94 16.50
CA LEU A 135 40.17 -38.08 15.70
C LEU A 135 40.68 -37.99 14.26
N SER A 136 39.76 -37.92 13.30
CA SER A 136 40.09 -37.68 11.88
C SER A 136 40.70 -36.29 11.68
N LYS A 137 40.17 -35.29 12.38
CA LYS A 137 40.66 -33.92 12.44
C LYS A 137 40.20 -33.27 13.74
N ILE A 138 41.05 -32.46 14.35
CA ILE A 138 40.66 -31.62 15.48
C ILE A 138 39.92 -30.41 14.94
N GLU A 139 38.60 -30.40 15.06
CA GLU A 139 37.76 -29.24 14.74
C GLU A 139 37.18 -28.69 16.04
N ARG A 140 37.77 -27.59 16.53
CA ARG A 140 37.30 -26.90 17.74
C ARG A 140 36.11 -26.03 17.37
N ARG A 141 34.93 -26.36 17.90
CA ARG A 141 33.70 -25.58 17.73
C ARG A 141 33.43 -24.63 18.90
N SER A 142 33.95 -24.97 20.08
CA SER A 142 33.88 -24.17 21.30
C SER A 142 35.22 -23.50 21.61
N THR A 143 35.18 -22.45 22.43
CA THR A 143 36.37 -21.81 23.00
C THR A 143 37.04 -22.65 24.09
N SER A 144 36.37 -23.70 24.57
CA SER A 144 36.88 -24.65 25.54
C SER A 144 37.91 -25.61 24.92
N ASN A 145 39.04 -25.83 25.60
CA ASN A 145 40.03 -26.86 25.22
C ASN A 145 39.63 -28.28 25.69
N SER A 146 38.46 -28.43 26.27
CA SER A 146 37.96 -29.70 26.78
C SER A 146 36.91 -30.32 25.84
N LEU A 147 36.77 -31.64 25.93
CA LEU A 147 35.75 -32.44 25.27
C LEU A 147 35.24 -33.52 26.24
N TYR A 148 33.99 -33.97 26.06
CA TYR A 148 33.47 -35.15 26.75
C TYR A 148 33.59 -36.38 25.84
N LEU A 149 34.41 -37.35 26.25
CA LEU A 149 34.54 -38.61 25.53
C LEU A 149 33.60 -39.65 26.15
N VAL A 150 32.63 -40.11 25.37
CA VAL A 150 31.66 -41.13 25.77
C VAL A 150 32.21 -42.51 25.40
N LYS A 151 32.56 -43.29 26.41
CA LYS A 151 33.06 -44.67 26.27
C LYS A 151 32.25 -45.58 27.19
N ASN A 152 31.66 -46.65 26.63
CA ASN A 152 30.81 -47.58 27.39
C ASN A 152 29.67 -46.91 28.19
N ASN A 153 29.00 -45.92 27.58
CA ASN A 153 27.95 -45.08 28.20
C ASN A 153 28.40 -44.20 29.38
N GLU A 154 29.70 -44.02 29.58
CA GLU A 154 30.25 -43.10 30.58
C GLU A 154 30.97 -41.94 29.88
N ALA A 155 30.62 -40.70 30.25
CA ALA A 155 31.22 -39.50 29.69
C ALA A 155 32.40 -39.04 30.57
N THR A 156 33.60 -39.07 30.03
CA THR A 156 34.81 -38.59 30.71
C THR A 156 35.24 -37.25 30.12
N LYS A 157 35.52 -36.26 30.97
CA LYS A 157 36.07 -34.97 30.52
C LYS A 157 37.56 -35.12 30.23
N LEU A 158 37.97 -34.82 29.01
CA LEU A 158 39.36 -34.82 28.53
C LEU A 158 39.71 -33.47 27.91
N ASN A 159 41.00 -33.19 27.71
CA ASN A 159 41.41 -32.10 26.83
C ASN A 159 41.62 -32.63 25.41
N PHE A 160 41.51 -31.75 24.41
CA PHE A 160 41.86 -32.11 23.04
C PHE A 160 43.31 -32.59 22.91
N ASP A 161 44.20 -32.15 23.81
CA ASP A 161 45.61 -32.56 23.85
C ASP A 161 45.79 -34.02 24.35
N ASP A 162 44.76 -34.60 24.98
CA ASP A 162 44.76 -35.98 25.48
C ASP A 162 44.25 -36.99 24.42
N VAL A 163 43.78 -36.51 23.26
CA VAL A 163 43.25 -37.32 22.15
C VAL A 163 44.11 -37.08 20.91
N TYR A 164 44.51 -38.15 20.21
CA TYR A 164 45.37 -38.01 19.05
C TYR A 164 44.60 -37.60 17.80
N SER A 165 45.17 -36.71 17.00
CA SER A 165 44.76 -36.53 15.60
C SER A 165 45.48 -37.53 14.69
N LEU A 166 44.87 -37.85 13.54
CA LEU A 166 45.50 -38.72 12.54
C LEU A 166 46.90 -38.20 12.10
N SER A 167 47.11 -36.88 12.10
CA SER A 167 48.40 -36.26 11.79
C SER A 167 49.50 -36.47 12.85
N GLU A 168 49.14 -36.78 14.09
CA GLU A 168 50.09 -36.95 15.20
C GLU A 168 50.57 -38.41 15.33
N VAL A 169 49.84 -39.35 14.72
CA VAL A 169 50.16 -40.79 14.73
C VAL A 169 51.59 -41.07 14.25
N GLU A 170 52.08 -40.33 13.25
CA GLU A 170 53.43 -40.53 12.69
C GLU A 170 54.52 -40.29 13.74
N GLY A 171 54.35 -39.22 14.53
CA GLY A 171 55.27 -38.84 15.59
C GLY A 171 55.31 -39.86 16.72
N VAL A 172 54.15 -40.43 17.07
CA VAL A 172 54.02 -41.48 18.09
C VAL A 172 54.72 -42.76 17.63
N VAL A 173 54.44 -43.20 16.40
CA VAL A 173 55.06 -44.39 15.78
C VAL A 173 56.59 -44.25 15.76
N ARG A 174 57.12 -43.12 15.27
CA ARG A 174 58.57 -42.87 15.21
C ARG A 174 59.22 -42.93 16.59
N LYS A 175 58.59 -42.31 17.60
CA LYS A 175 59.09 -42.28 18.97
C LYS A 175 59.17 -43.69 19.58
N LYS A 176 58.12 -44.50 19.41
CA LYS A 176 58.04 -45.87 19.95
C LYS A 176 59.00 -46.84 19.23
N LEU A 177 59.15 -46.72 17.91
CA LEU A 177 60.13 -47.50 17.14
C LEU A 177 61.58 -47.18 17.54
N ALA A 178 61.89 -45.89 17.80
CA ALA A 178 63.20 -45.48 18.27
C ALA A 178 63.51 -46.03 19.67
N GLN A 179 62.53 -46.04 20.58
CA GLN A 179 62.66 -46.66 21.92
C GLN A 179 62.88 -48.17 21.84
N GLY A 180 62.31 -48.85 20.84
CA GLY A 180 62.48 -50.27 20.59
C GLY A 180 63.81 -50.67 19.92
N ASN A 181 64.67 -49.70 19.55
CA ASN A 181 65.83 -49.87 18.67
C ASN A 181 65.46 -50.45 17.29
N LEU A 182 64.30 -50.08 16.74
CA LEU A 182 63.74 -50.57 15.47
C LEU A 182 63.63 -49.46 14.41
N SER A 183 64.34 -48.34 14.57
CA SER A 183 64.28 -47.19 13.64
C SER A 183 64.58 -47.55 12.18
N ALA A 184 65.37 -48.60 11.93
CA ALA A 184 65.69 -49.07 10.58
C ALA A 184 64.44 -49.58 9.81
N TYR A 185 63.36 -49.92 10.51
CA TYR A 185 62.12 -50.44 9.94
C TYR A 185 61.01 -49.38 9.83
N GLU A 186 61.29 -48.12 10.18
CA GLU A 186 60.30 -47.03 10.21
C GLU A 186 59.51 -46.88 8.90
N PRO A 187 60.11 -46.83 7.70
CA PRO A 187 59.35 -46.63 6.46
C PRO A 187 58.37 -47.78 6.17
N SER A 188 58.82 -49.03 6.32
CA SER A 188 57.99 -50.21 6.09
C SER A 188 56.94 -50.40 7.17
N PHE A 189 57.25 -50.03 8.42
CA PHE A 189 56.30 -50.07 9.51
C PHE A 189 55.20 -49.04 9.31
N GLN A 190 55.55 -47.80 8.98
CA GLN A 190 54.58 -46.73 8.71
C GLN A 190 53.68 -47.09 7.52
N GLU A 191 54.23 -47.61 6.42
CA GLU A 191 53.43 -48.00 5.25
C GLU A 191 52.33 -49.01 5.61
N VAL A 192 52.65 -50.00 6.43
CA VAL A 192 51.67 -50.99 6.88
C VAL A 192 50.74 -50.39 7.92
N PHE A 193 51.30 -49.74 8.94
CA PHE A 193 50.56 -49.24 10.11
C PHE A 193 49.52 -48.17 9.72
N PHE A 194 49.86 -47.23 8.83
CA PHE A 194 48.94 -46.18 8.37
C PHE A 194 47.80 -46.69 7.48
N ASN A 195 48.00 -47.79 6.77
CA ASN A 195 46.92 -48.39 5.96
C ASN A 195 45.82 -49.02 6.82
N PHE A 196 46.09 -49.29 8.11
CA PHE A 196 45.15 -49.96 9.01
C PHE A 196 44.67 -49.09 10.18
N ILE A 197 45.41 -48.04 10.55
CA ILE A 197 44.97 -47.14 11.61
C ILE A 197 43.71 -46.38 11.17
N LYS A 198 42.65 -46.44 11.99
CA LYS A 198 41.39 -45.75 11.72
C LYS A 198 41.04 -44.81 12.87
N PRO A 199 40.56 -43.58 12.59
CA PRO A 199 39.92 -42.75 13.60
C PRO A 199 38.74 -43.50 14.23
N ASN A 200 38.66 -43.48 15.56
CA ASN A 200 37.61 -44.16 16.32
C ASN A 200 36.84 -43.21 17.26
N VAL A 201 37.19 -41.92 17.25
CA VAL A 201 36.45 -40.88 17.95
C VAL A 201 35.75 -40.02 16.92
N SER A 202 34.46 -39.76 17.15
CA SER A 202 33.63 -38.93 16.26
C SER A 202 32.75 -37.99 17.07
N PHE A 203 32.45 -36.82 16.52
CA PHE A 203 31.58 -35.84 17.18
C PHE A 203 30.13 -36.35 17.24
N ASP A 204 29.55 -36.36 18.44
CA ASP A 204 28.15 -36.71 18.67
C ASP A 204 27.29 -35.44 18.65
N ALA A 205 26.76 -35.13 17.48
CA ALA A 205 25.94 -33.94 17.28
C ALA A 205 24.63 -34.00 18.06
N ASP A 206 24.03 -35.18 18.17
CA ASP A 206 22.72 -35.35 18.80
C ASP A 206 22.83 -35.14 20.31
N LEU A 207 23.84 -35.75 20.96
CA LEU A 207 24.05 -35.60 22.39
C LEU A 207 24.50 -34.18 22.77
N SER A 208 25.40 -33.58 21.98
CA SER A 208 25.87 -32.21 22.22
C SER A 208 24.73 -31.19 22.09
N ASN A 209 23.93 -31.29 21.02
CA ASN A 209 22.77 -30.40 20.84
C ASN A 209 21.72 -30.58 21.95
N LYS A 210 21.45 -31.82 22.36
CA LYS A 210 20.48 -32.10 23.43
C LYS A 210 20.92 -31.51 24.78
N GLU A 211 22.21 -31.56 25.09
CA GLU A 211 22.73 -30.94 26.30
C GLU A 211 22.73 -29.40 26.21
N LEU A 212 23.01 -28.85 25.03
CA LEU A 212 22.89 -27.42 24.78
C LEU A 212 21.45 -26.92 24.96
N GLU A 213 20.45 -27.64 24.43
CA GLU A 213 19.03 -27.36 24.65
C GLU A 213 18.63 -27.45 26.13
N SER A 214 19.18 -28.43 26.86
CA SER A 214 19.00 -28.56 28.31
C SER A 214 19.52 -27.33 29.06
N GLU A 215 20.70 -26.81 28.70
CA GLU A 215 21.23 -25.57 29.29
C GLU A 215 20.37 -24.34 28.94
N TYR A 216 19.88 -24.24 27.70
CA TYR A 216 18.94 -23.19 27.33
C TYR A 216 17.64 -23.21 28.13
N SER A 217 17.12 -24.39 28.45
CA SER A 217 15.90 -24.53 29.26
C SER A 217 16.03 -24.01 30.70
N LYS A 218 17.27 -23.82 31.18
CA LYS A 218 17.57 -23.29 32.52
C LYS A 218 17.61 -21.76 32.57
N ILE A 219 17.56 -21.06 31.42
CA ILE A 219 17.54 -19.61 31.36
C ILE A 219 16.23 -19.08 31.97
N SER A 220 16.34 -18.22 33.00
CA SER A 220 15.19 -17.49 33.53
C SER A 220 14.83 -16.33 32.60
N TYR A 221 13.55 -16.27 32.23
CA TYR A 221 12.96 -15.18 31.45
C TYR A 221 12.56 -13.96 32.28
N THR A 222 12.67 -14.04 33.61
CA THR A 222 12.32 -12.98 34.55
C THR A 222 13.51 -12.60 35.43
N LEU A 223 13.61 -11.32 35.79
CA LEU A 223 14.67 -10.78 36.66
C LEU A 223 14.28 -10.72 38.14
N GLY A 224 13.00 -10.75 38.45
CA GLY A 224 12.46 -10.68 39.80
C GLY A 224 10.95 -10.44 39.80
N ASN A 225 10.36 -10.30 40.99
CA ASN A 225 8.94 -10.01 41.17
C ASN A 225 8.73 -8.67 41.90
N VAL A 226 7.61 -8.04 41.61
CA VAL A 226 7.12 -6.81 42.24
C VAL A 226 5.83 -7.16 42.97
N ASP A 227 5.81 -7.00 44.28
CA ASP A 227 4.65 -7.29 45.12
C ASP A 227 3.58 -6.19 45.02
N GLU A 228 2.31 -6.57 45.21
CA GLU A 228 1.15 -5.68 45.28
C GLU A 228 1.38 -4.58 46.34
N GLY A 229 1.05 -3.34 45.98
CA GLY A 229 1.19 -2.18 46.86
C GLY A 229 2.61 -1.62 46.95
N LYS A 230 3.61 -2.22 46.27
CA LYS A 230 4.94 -1.62 46.15
C LYS A 230 4.88 -0.33 45.32
N LEU A 231 5.56 0.72 45.77
CA LEU A 231 5.70 1.95 44.99
C LEU A 231 6.55 1.65 43.74
N ILE A 232 5.97 1.87 42.57
CA ILE A 232 6.67 1.72 41.29
C ILE A 232 7.37 3.03 40.94
N ILE A 233 6.63 4.15 40.98
CA ILE A 233 7.19 5.47 40.64
C ILE A 233 6.45 6.59 41.37
N ALA A 234 7.18 7.55 41.92
CA ALA A 234 6.63 8.71 42.61
C ALA A 234 6.27 9.85 41.64
N LYS A 235 5.33 10.71 42.04
CA LYS A 235 4.99 11.91 41.28
C LYS A 235 6.19 12.84 41.15
N GLY A 236 6.54 13.19 39.91
CA GLY A 236 7.67 14.07 39.60
C GLY A 236 9.03 13.36 39.58
N GLU A 237 9.08 12.06 39.87
CA GLU A 237 10.27 11.24 39.68
C GLU A 237 10.52 11.05 38.17
N VAL A 238 11.79 11.10 37.76
CA VAL A 238 12.17 10.92 36.35
C VAL A 238 12.04 9.43 36.03
N VAL A 239 11.30 9.09 34.98
CA VAL A 239 11.16 7.71 34.52
C VAL A 239 12.51 7.22 33.97
N GLU A 240 13.24 6.45 34.76
CA GLU A 240 14.52 5.85 34.37
C GLU A 240 14.31 4.54 33.57
N GLN A 241 15.39 3.96 33.03
CA GLN A 241 15.30 2.76 32.21
C GLN A 241 14.76 1.54 32.99
N GLU A 242 15.07 1.46 34.29
CA GLU A 242 14.54 0.42 35.17
C GLU A 242 13.02 0.60 35.38
N ASP A 243 12.56 1.83 35.60
CA ASP A 243 11.14 2.15 35.73
C ASP A 243 10.36 1.81 34.46
N VAL A 244 10.90 2.14 33.28
CA VAL A 244 10.29 1.77 31.99
C VAL A 244 10.12 0.26 31.91
N ARG A 245 11.14 -0.53 32.27
CA ARG A 245 11.08 -2.00 32.24
C ARG A 245 10.02 -2.55 33.20
N VAL A 246 9.93 -2.01 34.41
CA VAL A 246 8.92 -2.39 35.40
C VAL A 246 7.52 -2.01 34.92
N LEU A 247 7.34 -0.79 34.42
CA LEU A 247 6.08 -0.30 33.90
C LEU A 247 5.63 -1.06 32.64
N ASP A 248 6.54 -1.42 31.74
CA ASP A 248 6.26 -2.22 30.54
C ASP A 248 5.88 -3.67 30.90
N SER A 249 6.58 -4.26 31.87
CA SER A 249 6.23 -5.59 32.40
C SER A 249 4.84 -5.58 33.05
N LEU A 250 4.56 -4.58 33.89
CA LEU A 250 3.24 -4.40 34.48
C LEU A 250 2.18 -4.15 33.42
N LYS A 251 2.47 -3.31 32.42
CA LYS A 251 1.54 -3.01 31.33
C LYS A 251 1.18 -4.28 30.57
N SER A 252 2.14 -5.13 30.24
CA SER A 252 1.89 -6.41 29.57
C SER A 252 0.99 -7.32 30.41
N GLU A 253 1.22 -7.41 31.72
CA GLU A 253 0.42 -8.25 32.63
C GLU A 253 -0.97 -7.65 32.90
N PHE A 254 -1.06 -6.33 33.05
CA PHE A 254 -2.32 -5.62 33.26
C PHE A 254 -3.23 -5.72 32.03
N GLU A 255 -2.65 -5.64 30.84
CA GLU A 255 -3.35 -5.82 29.58
C GLU A 255 -3.79 -7.28 29.35
N SER A 256 -3.17 -8.27 30.01
CA SER A 256 -3.57 -9.68 30.00
C SER A 256 -4.65 -10.00 31.04
N GLU A 257 -4.56 -9.47 32.26
CA GLU A 257 -5.54 -9.68 33.35
C GLU A 257 -6.91 -9.03 33.07
N LEU A 258 -6.93 -7.86 32.41
CA LEU A 258 -8.17 -7.18 32.03
C LEU A 258 -9.03 -7.94 31.01
N TRP A 259 -8.61 -9.14 30.59
CA TRP A 259 -9.37 -10.06 29.74
C TRP A 259 -10.49 -10.81 30.47
N GLU A 260 -10.79 -10.50 31.74
CA GLU A 260 -12.02 -10.99 32.38
C GLU A 260 -13.29 -10.52 31.63
N GLU A 261 -14.22 -11.44 31.36
CA GLU A 261 -15.35 -11.29 30.42
C GLU A 261 -16.22 -10.04 30.64
N ASN A 262 -16.36 -9.55 31.87
CA ASN A 262 -17.23 -8.42 32.19
C ASN A 262 -16.63 -7.04 31.82
N ASN A 263 -15.30 -6.87 31.83
CA ASN A 263 -14.67 -5.59 31.50
C ASN A 263 -14.61 -5.35 29.98
N GLN A 264 -14.57 -6.43 29.19
CA GLN A 264 -14.49 -6.37 27.74
C GLN A 264 -15.69 -5.64 27.10
N TYR A 265 -16.90 -5.81 27.63
CA TYR A 265 -18.10 -5.16 27.08
C TYR A 265 -18.08 -3.63 27.26
N PHE A 266 -17.60 -3.13 28.40
CA PHE A 266 -17.48 -1.69 28.63
C PHE A 266 -16.40 -1.05 27.76
N ILE A 267 -15.26 -1.72 27.58
CA ILE A 267 -14.18 -1.28 26.68
C ILE A 267 -14.70 -1.22 25.24
N LEU A 268 -15.37 -2.28 24.79
CA LEU A 268 -15.97 -2.35 23.45
C LEU A 268 -17.02 -1.25 23.24
N PHE A 269 -17.86 -0.99 24.24
CA PHE A 269 -18.84 0.09 24.20
C PHE A 269 -18.15 1.46 24.10
N GLY A 270 -17.09 1.70 24.88
CA GLY A 270 -16.27 2.91 24.80
C GLY A 270 -15.69 3.15 23.41
N TYR A 271 -15.06 2.13 22.81
CA TYR A 271 -14.57 2.21 21.43
C TYR A 271 -15.69 2.46 20.43
N THR A 272 -16.85 1.80 20.61
CA THR A 272 -18.03 2.01 19.75
C THR A 272 -18.48 3.46 19.78
N VAL A 273 -18.59 4.08 20.97
CA VAL A 273 -19.01 5.47 21.10
C VAL A 273 -18.02 6.43 20.44
N LEU A 274 -16.71 6.22 20.64
CA LEU A 274 -15.67 7.10 20.08
C LEU A 274 -15.62 7.00 18.54
N VAL A 275 -15.60 5.78 18.00
CA VAL A 275 -15.63 5.55 16.54
C VAL A 275 -16.92 6.10 15.93
N ALA A 276 -18.07 5.88 16.58
CA ALA A 276 -19.35 6.43 16.17
C ALA A 276 -19.33 7.96 16.12
N MET A 277 -18.68 8.62 17.08
CA MET A 277 -18.54 10.07 17.13
C MET A 277 -17.69 10.60 15.97
N VAL A 278 -16.54 9.98 15.68
CA VAL A 278 -15.66 10.37 14.56
C VAL A 278 -16.37 10.19 13.21
N LEU A 279 -17.03 9.05 13.00
CA LEU A 279 -17.80 8.83 11.78
C LEU A 279 -19.03 9.75 11.69
N MET A 280 -19.66 10.08 12.81
CA MET A 280 -20.77 11.05 12.81
C MET A 280 -20.28 12.43 12.35
N MET A 281 -19.11 12.86 12.83
CA MET A 281 -18.47 14.10 12.38
C MET A 281 -18.21 14.09 10.86
N PHE A 282 -17.80 12.95 10.30
CA PHE A 282 -17.68 12.78 8.85
C PHE A 282 -19.00 12.99 8.10
N PHE A 283 -20.08 12.31 8.52
CA PHE A 283 -21.39 12.45 7.87
C PHE A 283 -21.97 13.86 8.00
N LEU A 284 -21.77 14.53 9.15
CA LEU A 284 -22.16 15.92 9.36
C LEU A 284 -21.38 16.88 8.46
N PHE A 285 -20.07 16.66 8.30
CA PHE A 285 -19.23 17.41 7.37
C PHE A 285 -19.74 17.27 5.94
N LEU A 286 -20.02 16.05 5.48
CA LEU A 286 -20.57 15.82 4.15
C LEU A 286 -21.91 16.54 3.96
N LYS A 287 -22.84 16.40 4.91
CA LYS A 287 -24.16 17.03 4.84
C LYS A 287 -24.08 18.56 4.80
N LYS A 288 -23.17 19.17 5.55
CA LYS A 288 -23.06 20.63 5.68
C LYS A 288 -22.23 21.27 4.57
N TYR A 289 -21.11 20.68 4.20
CA TYR A 289 -20.12 21.31 3.32
C TYR A 289 -19.98 20.64 1.96
N ARG A 290 -20.44 19.39 1.79
CA ARG A 290 -20.28 18.59 0.56
C ARG A 290 -21.56 17.86 0.18
N LEU A 291 -22.67 18.61 0.09
CA LEU A 291 -24.00 18.06 -0.12
C LEU A 291 -24.10 17.20 -1.40
N GLU A 292 -23.37 17.56 -2.46
CA GLU A 292 -23.32 16.78 -3.71
C GLU A 292 -22.71 15.39 -3.49
N ILE A 293 -21.63 15.29 -2.71
CA ILE A 293 -21.03 14.01 -2.31
C ILE A 293 -21.99 13.26 -1.39
N PHE A 294 -22.59 13.95 -0.42
CA PHE A 294 -23.55 13.34 0.51
C PHE A 294 -24.74 12.73 -0.23
N LYS A 295 -25.28 13.36 -1.27
CA LYS A 295 -26.45 12.83 -2.01
C LYS A 295 -26.13 11.56 -2.80
N ASP A 296 -24.89 11.39 -3.23
CA ASP A 296 -24.41 10.28 -4.06
C ASP A 296 -23.93 9.10 -3.19
N ASN A 297 -24.70 8.00 -3.18
CA ASN A 297 -24.37 6.82 -2.38
C ASN A 297 -23.05 6.16 -2.80
N THR A 298 -22.70 6.19 -4.08
CA THR A 298 -21.47 5.60 -4.59
C THR A 298 -20.26 6.35 -4.05
N LYS A 299 -20.29 7.69 -4.07
CA LYS A 299 -19.22 8.53 -3.52
C LYS A 299 -19.05 8.38 -2.01
N VAL A 300 -20.15 8.32 -1.24
CA VAL A 300 -20.07 8.08 0.21
C VAL A 300 -19.50 6.69 0.50
N THR A 301 -19.96 5.67 -0.22
CA THR A 301 -19.48 4.28 -0.08
C THR A 301 -17.99 4.19 -0.39
N PHE A 302 -17.55 4.84 -1.48
CA PHE A 302 -16.15 4.92 -1.87
C PHE A 302 -15.25 5.43 -0.74
N ILE A 303 -15.65 6.54 -0.08
CA ILE A 303 -14.89 7.12 1.02
C ILE A 303 -14.85 6.17 2.22
N ILE A 304 -16.00 5.63 2.63
CA ILE A 304 -16.08 4.71 3.77
C ILE A 304 -15.25 3.45 3.53
N VAL A 305 -15.32 2.85 2.35
CA VAL A 305 -14.53 1.65 2.01
C VAL A 305 -13.03 1.95 2.10
N ASN A 306 -12.56 3.11 1.61
CA ASN A 306 -11.15 3.49 1.72
C ASN A 306 -10.71 3.71 3.19
N ILE A 307 -11.57 4.28 4.04
CA ILE A 307 -11.31 4.37 5.50
C ILE A 307 -11.20 2.96 6.09
N LEU A 308 -12.16 2.07 5.79
CA LEU A 308 -12.18 0.70 6.31
C LEU A 308 -10.95 -0.10 5.87
N ILE A 309 -10.51 0.03 4.62
CA ILE A 309 -9.30 -0.61 4.11
C ILE A 309 -8.08 -0.16 4.91
N MET A 310 -7.91 1.15 5.13
CA MET A 310 -6.76 1.66 5.88
C MET A 310 -6.79 1.23 7.34
N VAL A 311 -7.95 1.31 8.00
CA VAL A 311 -8.13 0.83 9.37
C VAL A 311 -7.81 -0.66 9.47
N PHE A 312 -8.33 -1.46 8.55
CA PHE A 312 -8.07 -2.90 8.49
C PHE A 312 -6.58 -3.20 8.30
N LEU A 313 -5.94 -2.61 7.29
CA LEU A 313 -4.53 -2.84 6.98
C LEU A 313 -3.63 -2.48 8.17
N THR A 314 -3.78 -1.29 8.73
CA THR A 314 -2.99 -0.87 9.90
C THR A 314 -3.23 -1.79 11.09
N THR A 315 -4.48 -2.17 11.35
CA THR A 315 -4.79 -3.06 12.47
C THR A 315 -4.20 -4.45 12.29
N MET A 316 -4.22 -5.01 11.07
CA MET A 316 -3.61 -6.32 10.79
C MET A 316 -2.08 -6.27 10.92
N VAL A 317 -1.45 -5.20 10.45
CA VAL A 317 0.00 -5.01 10.59
C VAL A 317 0.38 -4.89 12.06
N VAL A 318 -0.30 -4.05 12.84
CA VAL A 318 -0.03 -3.90 14.29
C VAL A 318 -0.24 -5.21 15.05
N LYS A 319 -1.22 -6.04 14.66
CA LYS A 319 -1.44 -7.37 15.26
C LYS A 319 -0.36 -8.38 14.88
N TYR A 320 0.24 -8.24 13.70
CA TYR A 320 1.35 -9.09 13.28
C TYR A 320 2.62 -8.69 14.01
N ASP A 321 3.02 -7.43 13.90
CA ASP A 321 4.14 -6.82 14.60
C ASP A 321 4.04 -5.29 14.50
N VAL A 322 4.16 -4.64 15.65
CA VAL A 322 4.06 -3.19 15.83
C VAL A 322 5.15 -2.44 15.04
N GLU A 323 6.34 -3.01 14.88
CA GLU A 323 7.47 -2.33 14.22
C GLU A 323 7.17 -1.97 12.76
N TYR A 324 6.34 -2.78 12.10
CA TYR A 324 5.97 -2.55 10.69
C TYR A 324 4.84 -1.52 10.52
N VAL A 325 4.34 -0.89 11.58
CA VAL A 325 3.20 0.06 11.47
C VAL A 325 3.48 1.21 10.49
N PHE A 326 4.74 1.64 10.40
CA PHE A 326 5.17 2.69 9.48
C PHE A 326 5.37 2.21 8.04
N VAL A 327 5.33 0.91 7.75
CA VAL A 327 5.29 0.38 6.37
C VAL A 327 3.93 0.66 5.72
N VAL A 328 2.85 0.80 6.51
CA VAL A 328 1.50 1.00 5.99
C VAL A 328 1.38 2.38 5.31
N PRO A 329 1.09 2.45 4.00
CA PRO A 329 1.14 3.68 3.21
C PRO A 329 -0.12 4.52 3.40
N LEU A 330 -0.37 5.02 4.61
CA LEU A 330 -1.61 5.74 4.94
C LEU A 330 -1.82 6.99 4.05
N CYS A 331 -0.74 7.61 3.55
CA CYS A 331 -0.78 8.72 2.61
C CYS A 331 -1.43 8.38 1.25
N ILE A 332 -1.63 7.11 0.91
CA ILE A 332 -2.47 6.73 -0.25
C ILE A 332 -3.90 7.25 -0.10
N LEU A 333 -4.45 7.26 1.12
CA LEU A 333 -5.82 7.69 1.38
C LEU A 333 -6.08 9.14 0.93
N PRO A 334 -5.33 10.15 1.39
CA PRO A 334 -5.53 11.53 0.94
C PRO A 334 -5.24 11.70 -0.56
N LEU A 335 -4.31 10.93 -1.15
CA LEU A 335 -4.04 10.96 -2.59
C LEU A 335 -5.24 10.48 -3.41
N VAL A 336 -5.77 9.29 -3.10
CA VAL A 336 -6.93 8.71 -3.79
C VAL A 336 -8.13 9.65 -3.67
N LEU A 337 -8.40 10.13 -2.47
CA LEU A 337 -9.54 11.02 -2.22
C LEU A 337 -9.38 12.37 -2.92
N LYS A 338 -8.17 12.91 -3.02
CA LYS A 338 -7.90 14.13 -3.78
C LYS A 338 -8.14 13.95 -5.28
N THR A 339 -7.79 12.79 -5.84
CA THR A 339 -7.99 12.49 -7.28
C THR A 339 -9.47 12.51 -7.68
N PHE A 340 -10.35 11.95 -6.85
CA PHE A 340 -11.77 11.82 -7.19
C PHE A 340 -12.65 12.96 -6.68
N PHE A 341 -12.16 13.71 -5.69
CA PHE A 341 -12.87 14.82 -5.07
C PHE A 341 -12.00 16.08 -5.09
N ASP A 342 -11.44 16.46 -3.94
CA ASP A 342 -10.55 17.60 -3.81
C ASP A 342 -9.67 17.48 -2.56
N ALA A 343 -8.65 18.33 -2.50
CA ALA A 343 -7.66 18.37 -1.43
C ALA A 343 -8.27 18.52 -0.02
N ARG A 344 -9.32 19.33 0.14
CA ARG A 344 -9.94 19.57 1.46
C ARG A 344 -10.66 18.31 1.95
N MET A 345 -11.32 17.61 1.04
CA MET A 345 -11.96 16.33 1.34
C MET A 345 -10.89 15.31 1.77
N GLY A 346 -9.85 15.13 0.94
CA GLY A 346 -8.79 14.16 1.18
C GLY A 346 -8.10 14.35 2.54
N LEU A 347 -7.73 15.58 2.88
CA LEU A 347 -7.11 15.89 4.19
C LEU A 347 -8.07 15.62 5.35
N PHE A 348 -9.33 16.03 5.24
CA PHE A 348 -10.30 15.87 6.32
C PHE A 348 -10.52 14.39 6.66
N VAL A 349 -10.73 13.55 5.65
CA VAL A 349 -10.91 12.11 5.86
C VAL A 349 -9.62 11.44 6.35
N HIS A 350 -8.46 11.87 5.88
CA HIS A 350 -7.18 11.38 6.38
C HIS A 350 -7.04 11.62 7.88
N VAL A 351 -7.29 12.84 8.35
CA VAL A 351 -7.23 13.18 9.79
C VAL A 351 -8.21 12.35 10.61
N LEU A 352 -9.46 12.20 10.15
CA LEU A 352 -10.42 11.34 10.87
C LEU A 352 -9.98 9.87 10.93
N THR A 353 -9.35 9.37 9.87
CA THR A 353 -8.81 8.00 9.84
C THR A 353 -7.65 7.85 10.80
N VAL A 354 -6.73 8.82 10.84
CA VAL A 354 -5.62 8.88 11.80
C VAL A 354 -6.13 8.90 13.25
N LEU A 355 -7.19 9.66 13.54
CA LEU A 355 -7.81 9.67 14.88
C LEU A 355 -8.37 8.30 15.28
N ILE A 356 -9.00 7.59 14.34
CA ILE A 356 -9.49 6.21 14.58
C ILE A 356 -8.30 5.26 14.83
N LEU A 357 -7.24 5.36 14.02
CA LEU A 357 -6.05 4.53 14.16
C LEU A 357 -5.27 4.79 15.45
N GLY A 358 -5.39 5.98 16.04
CA GLY A 358 -4.83 6.30 17.35
C GLY A 358 -5.28 5.36 18.47
N PHE A 359 -6.44 4.73 18.34
CA PHE A 359 -6.90 3.73 19.32
C PHE A 359 -6.21 2.36 19.14
N VAL A 360 -5.64 2.08 17.98
CA VAL A 360 -5.05 0.78 17.62
C VAL A 360 -3.54 0.78 17.78
N VAL A 361 -2.87 1.86 17.35
CA VAL A 361 -1.41 1.93 17.29
C VAL A 361 -0.81 2.26 18.67
N PRO A 362 0.24 1.57 19.15
CA PRO A 362 0.99 1.97 20.35
C PRO A 362 1.80 3.24 20.08
N ASN A 363 2.15 4.00 21.13
CA ASN A 363 2.74 5.34 20.99
C ASN A 363 1.90 6.25 20.07
N SER A 364 0.58 6.24 20.28
CA SER A 364 -0.40 6.85 19.38
C SER A 364 -0.16 8.33 19.11
N PHE A 365 0.41 9.08 20.07
CA PHE A 365 0.72 10.50 19.87
C PHE A 365 1.75 10.72 18.74
N GLU A 366 2.88 10.01 18.79
CA GLU A 366 3.92 10.10 17.75
C GLU A 366 3.35 9.69 16.40
N TYR A 367 2.63 8.56 16.34
CA TYR A 367 2.01 8.09 15.12
C TYR A 367 1.02 9.11 14.54
N ILE A 368 0.10 9.65 15.34
CA ILE A 368 -0.87 10.65 14.91
C ILE A 368 -0.16 11.90 14.39
N PHE A 369 0.87 12.37 15.10
CA PHE A 369 1.62 13.55 14.73
C PHE A 369 2.31 13.38 13.37
N LEU A 370 3.07 12.30 13.20
CA LEU A 370 3.79 12.02 11.96
C LEU A 370 2.85 11.80 10.77
N GLN A 371 1.78 11.00 10.96
CA GLN A 371 0.80 10.73 9.91
C GLN A 371 0.01 11.97 9.51
N THR A 372 -0.28 12.86 10.45
CA THR A 372 -0.94 14.13 10.14
C THR A 372 -0.02 15.04 9.33
N LEU A 373 1.25 15.17 9.72
CA LEU A 373 2.24 15.98 8.99
C LEU A 373 2.46 15.44 7.57
N ALA A 374 2.67 14.13 7.44
CA ALA A 374 2.84 13.46 6.17
C ALA A 374 1.62 13.63 5.26
N GLY A 375 0.40 13.50 5.82
CA GLY A 375 -0.85 13.74 5.09
C GLY A 375 -1.02 15.18 4.61
N ILE A 376 -0.65 16.17 5.43
CA ILE A 376 -0.66 17.60 5.02
C ILE A 376 0.30 17.82 3.86
N VAL A 377 1.55 17.35 3.96
CA VAL A 377 2.54 17.53 2.88
C VAL A 377 2.13 16.79 1.62
N THR A 378 1.59 15.58 1.73
CA THR A 378 1.01 14.83 0.61
C THR A 378 -0.02 15.67 -0.17
N ILE A 379 -0.90 16.38 0.54
CA ILE A 379 -1.93 17.22 -0.06
C ILE A 379 -1.35 18.51 -0.67
N LEU A 380 -0.33 19.11 -0.05
CA LEU A 380 0.29 20.36 -0.51
C LEU A 380 1.23 20.15 -1.71
N SER A 381 1.93 19.03 -1.78
CA SER A 381 2.97 18.79 -2.79
C SER A 381 2.43 18.49 -4.19
N VAL A 382 1.23 17.92 -4.29
CA VAL A 382 0.75 17.38 -5.56
C VAL A 382 -0.20 18.32 -6.28
N SER A 383 0.24 19.09 -7.26
CA SER A 383 -0.69 19.81 -8.15
C SER A 383 -1.26 18.91 -9.25
N GLU A 384 -0.53 17.86 -9.65
CA GLU A 384 -0.89 17.01 -10.80
C GLU A 384 -0.40 15.56 -10.64
N LEU A 385 -1.30 14.65 -10.20
CA LEU A 385 -0.97 13.23 -9.95
C LEU A 385 -0.62 12.43 -11.21
N TYR A 386 -1.04 12.91 -12.39
CA TYR A 386 -0.77 12.26 -13.67
C TYR A 386 0.70 12.36 -14.09
N LYS A 387 1.43 13.38 -13.61
CA LYS A 387 2.87 13.52 -13.87
C LYS A 387 3.64 12.61 -12.92
N ARG A 388 4.25 11.55 -13.46
CA ARG A 388 5.05 10.57 -12.68
C ARG A 388 6.09 11.27 -11.79
N ALA A 389 6.78 12.29 -12.31
CA ALA A 389 7.78 13.05 -11.55
C ALA A 389 7.20 13.67 -10.26
N ASN A 390 5.99 14.22 -10.31
CA ASN A 390 5.35 14.85 -9.14
C ASN A 390 5.00 13.82 -8.06
N LEU A 391 4.63 12.60 -8.47
CA LEU A 391 4.37 11.51 -7.54
C LEU A 391 5.67 11.08 -6.82
N PHE A 392 6.77 10.90 -7.56
CA PHE A 392 8.07 10.56 -6.96
C PHE A 392 8.57 11.65 -6.00
N ILE A 393 8.42 12.93 -6.36
CA ILE A 393 8.78 14.06 -5.49
C ILE A 393 7.97 14.00 -4.19
N SER A 394 6.66 13.76 -4.30
CA SER A 394 5.78 13.69 -3.13
C SER A 394 6.11 12.52 -2.22
N VAL A 395 6.40 11.35 -2.80
CA VAL A 395 6.87 10.18 -2.04
C VAL A 395 8.19 10.50 -1.32
N GLY A 396 9.15 11.12 -2.01
CA GLY A 396 10.41 11.54 -1.39
C GLY A 396 10.21 12.50 -0.21
N GLN A 397 9.29 13.45 -0.33
CA GLN A 397 8.95 14.38 0.75
C GLN A 397 8.26 13.69 1.94
N ILE A 398 7.36 12.75 1.68
CA ILE A 398 6.71 11.94 2.72
C ILE A 398 7.75 11.13 3.50
N THR A 399 8.64 10.42 2.78
CA THR A 399 9.71 9.66 3.40
C THR A 399 10.64 10.57 4.21
N LEU A 400 11.02 11.74 3.67
CA LEU A 400 11.85 12.71 4.39
C LEU A 400 11.20 13.19 5.70
N ILE A 401 9.87 13.40 5.70
CA ILE A 401 9.12 13.77 6.91
C ILE A 401 9.18 12.68 7.97
N TYR A 402 8.99 11.42 7.57
CA TYR A 402 9.10 10.32 8.53
C TYR A 402 10.51 10.21 9.09
N ILE A 403 11.54 10.37 8.25
CA ILE A 403 12.94 10.37 8.68
C ILE A 403 13.20 11.48 9.71
N ILE A 404 12.88 12.73 9.37
CA ILE A 404 13.11 13.89 10.25
C ILE A 404 12.31 13.75 11.55
N GLY A 405 11.05 13.34 11.42
CA GLY A 405 10.15 13.18 12.56
C GLY A 405 10.63 12.08 13.50
N TYR A 406 11.01 10.92 12.97
CA TYR A 406 11.57 9.81 13.74
C TYR A 406 12.85 10.22 14.47
N PHE A 407 13.79 10.89 13.79
CA PHE A 407 14.99 11.43 14.45
C PHE A 407 14.63 12.39 15.60
N ALA A 408 13.67 13.29 15.39
CA ALA A 408 13.25 14.23 16.42
C ALA A 408 12.63 13.53 17.64
N PHE A 409 11.75 12.54 17.42
CA PHE A 409 11.18 11.74 18.50
C PHE A 409 12.23 10.88 19.21
N HIS A 410 13.13 10.23 18.47
CA HIS A 410 14.26 9.48 19.04
C HIS A 410 15.10 10.35 19.96
N MET A 411 15.50 11.54 19.51
CA MET A 411 16.26 12.49 20.34
C MET A 411 15.48 12.95 21.59
N ILE A 412 14.16 13.09 21.50
CA ILE A 412 13.32 13.47 22.64
C ILE A 412 13.20 12.31 23.65
N HIS A 413 13.14 11.06 23.19
CA HIS A 413 12.97 9.89 24.03
C HIS A 413 14.28 9.40 24.66
N GLU A 414 15.37 9.36 23.88
CA GLU A 414 16.66 8.81 24.30
C GLU A 414 17.67 9.88 24.76
N GLY A 415 17.44 11.15 24.42
CA GLY A 415 18.34 12.25 24.79
C GLY A 415 19.71 12.24 24.10
N ASN A 416 19.93 11.30 23.17
CA ASN A 416 21.14 11.15 22.38
C ASN A 416 20.81 10.57 20.98
N LEU A 417 21.84 10.25 20.19
CA LEU A 417 21.72 9.59 18.88
C LEU A 417 22.31 8.18 18.86
N GLU A 418 22.58 7.62 20.04
CA GLU A 418 22.98 6.23 20.22
C GLU A 418 21.73 5.34 20.11
N ASP A 419 21.91 4.05 19.84
CA ASP A 419 20.84 3.04 19.74
C ASP A 419 19.72 3.34 18.74
N ILE A 420 20.01 4.07 17.65
CA ILE A 420 19.05 4.29 16.58
C ILE A 420 18.75 2.99 15.85
N HIS A 421 17.47 2.60 15.79
CA HIS A 421 17.01 1.47 15.00
C HIS A 421 17.08 1.80 13.50
N TRP A 422 18.23 1.53 12.87
CA TRP A 422 18.46 1.83 11.45
C TRP A 422 17.48 1.13 10.50
N MET A 423 16.84 0.05 10.93
CA MET A 423 15.83 -0.66 10.15
C MET A 423 14.56 0.18 9.93
N ALA A 424 14.24 1.12 10.82
CA ALA A 424 13.09 2.03 10.69
C ALA A 424 13.16 2.88 9.40
N PHE A 425 14.36 3.29 8.97
CA PHE A 425 14.55 4.00 7.71
C PHE A 425 14.19 3.13 6.49
N GLY A 426 14.49 1.83 6.57
CA GLY A 426 14.06 0.84 5.59
C GLY A 426 12.53 0.75 5.50
N TYR A 427 11.83 0.82 6.64
CA TYR A 427 10.37 0.83 6.66
C TYR A 427 9.77 2.10 6.05
N PHE A 428 10.36 3.28 6.30
CA PHE A 428 9.91 4.53 5.66
C PHE A 428 10.16 4.54 4.15
N PHE A 429 11.27 3.93 3.70
CA PHE A 429 11.53 3.76 2.28
C PHE A 429 10.53 2.79 1.64
N LEU A 430 10.25 1.66 2.29
CA LEU A 430 9.26 0.69 1.85
C LEU A 430 7.85 1.30 1.79
N ASN A 431 7.47 2.10 2.78
CA ASN A 431 6.23 2.87 2.78
C ASN A 431 6.11 3.76 1.53
N GLY A 432 7.18 4.50 1.21
CA GLY A 432 7.24 5.36 0.04
C GLY A 432 7.10 4.56 -1.26
N MET A 433 7.81 3.44 -1.37
CA MET A 433 7.73 2.52 -2.51
C MET A 433 6.31 1.97 -2.71
N ILE A 434 5.64 1.53 -1.64
CA ILE A 434 4.26 1.04 -1.72
C ILE A 434 3.31 2.18 -2.11
N THR A 435 3.55 3.41 -1.66
CA THR A 435 2.74 4.59 -2.02
C THR A 435 2.73 4.86 -3.53
N LEU A 436 3.77 4.47 -4.28
CA LEU A 436 3.81 4.60 -5.74
C LEU A 436 2.72 3.77 -6.44
N PHE A 437 2.19 2.73 -5.80
CA PHE A 437 1.08 1.91 -6.33
C PHE A 437 -0.28 2.62 -6.29
N VAL A 438 -0.33 3.89 -5.86
CA VAL A 438 -1.55 4.70 -5.91
C VAL A 438 -2.13 4.84 -7.32
N GLN A 439 -1.30 4.89 -8.38
CA GLN A 439 -1.78 5.03 -9.76
C GLN A 439 -2.58 3.80 -10.24
N PRO A 440 -2.04 2.55 -10.16
CA PRO A 440 -2.84 1.35 -10.39
C PRO A 440 -4.09 1.28 -9.50
N LEU A 441 -3.98 1.71 -8.25
CA LEU A 441 -5.10 1.72 -7.32
C LEU A 441 -6.22 2.68 -7.77
N ILE A 442 -5.89 3.86 -8.28
CA ILE A 442 -6.85 4.82 -8.86
C ILE A 442 -7.61 4.16 -10.02
N TYR A 443 -6.90 3.46 -10.93
CA TYR A 443 -7.55 2.77 -12.05
C TYR A 443 -8.54 1.68 -11.58
N ILE A 444 -8.16 0.88 -10.59
CA ILE A 444 -9.05 -0.14 -10.00
C ILE A 444 -10.31 0.52 -9.43
N HIS A 445 -10.14 1.63 -8.71
CA HIS A 445 -11.24 2.39 -8.14
C HIS A 445 -12.20 2.96 -9.20
N GLU A 446 -11.68 3.47 -10.32
CA GLU A 446 -12.53 3.95 -11.43
C GLU A 446 -13.46 2.85 -11.95
N LYS A 447 -12.94 1.63 -12.13
CA LYS A 447 -13.72 0.51 -12.66
C LYS A 447 -14.76 -0.03 -11.67
N ILE A 448 -14.43 -0.08 -10.38
CA ILE A 448 -15.35 -0.58 -9.35
C ILE A 448 -16.46 0.43 -9.06
N PHE A 449 -16.14 1.74 -9.02
CA PHE A 449 -17.07 2.77 -8.59
C PHE A 449 -17.66 3.62 -9.73
N GLY A 450 -17.25 3.40 -10.99
CA GLY A 450 -17.70 4.19 -12.14
C GLY A 450 -17.30 5.67 -12.08
N LEU A 451 -16.28 6.00 -11.29
CA LEU A 451 -15.73 7.34 -11.18
C LEU A 451 -14.71 7.59 -12.30
N VAL A 452 -14.46 8.87 -12.60
CA VAL A 452 -13.49 9.28 -13.63
C VAL A 452 -12.44 10.19 -12.98
N SER A 453 -11.17 9.82 -13.11
CA SER A 453 -10.02 10.64 -12.69
C SER A 453 -9.49 11.52 -13.83
N ASP A 454 -8.73 12.55 -13.47
CA ASP A 454 -8.05 13.42 -14.44
C ASP A 454 -7.07 12.64 -15.34
N VAL A 455 -6.50 11.53 -14.85
CA VAL A 455 -5.60 10.68 -15.66
C VAL A 455 -6.36 10.05 -16.81
N SER A 456 -7.52 9.45 -16.51
CA SER A 456 -8.39 8.86 -17.53
C SER A 456 -8.94 9.91 -18.50
N LEU A 457 -9.26 11.11 -18.02
CA LEU A 457 -9.65 12.21 -18.90
C LEU A 457 -8.51 12.64 -19.82
N LEU A 458 -7.28 12.72 -19.30
CA LEU A 458 -6.11 13.05 -20.10
C LEU A 458 -5.86 12.00 -21.20
N GLU A 459 -6.00 10.72 -20.89
CA GLU A 459 -5.91 9.64 -21.89
C GLU A 459 -7.00 9.76 -22.97
N LEU A 460 -8.24 10.06 -22.57
CA LEU A 460 -9.35 10.28 -23.51
C LEU A 460 -9.18 11.55 -24.34
N SER A 461 -8.44 12.54 -23.85
CA SER A 461 -8.16 13.79 -24.57
C SER A 461 -7.15 13.64 -25.71
N ASP A 462 -6.45 12.49 -25.79
CA ASP A 462 -5.53 12.22 -26.90
C ASP A 462 -6.31 12.01 -28.21
N THR A 463 -6.14 12.97 -29.12
CA THR A 463 -6.77 12.96 -30.45
C THR A 463 -6.26 11.81 -31.34
N ASN A 464 -5.13 11.18 -30.98
CA ASN A 464 -4.62 9.99 -31.65
C ASN A 464 -5.20 8.68 -31.11
N SER A 465 -6.06 8.75 -30.09
CA SER A 465 -6.78 7.58 -29.59
C SER A 465 -7.59 6.93 -30.72
N LYS A 466 -7.80 5.61 -30.60
CA LYS A 466 -8.44 4.81 -31.66
C LYS A 466 -9.77 5.39 -32.14
N LEU A 467 -10.63 5.81 -31.20
CA LEU A 467 -11.97 6.32 -31.50
C LEU A 467 -11.94 7.72 -32.12
N LEU A 468 -11.14 8.65 -31.58
CA LEU A 468 -11.04 10.00 -32.14
C LEU A 468 -10.33 10.00 -33.52
N LYS A 469 -9.38 9.08 -33.73
CA LYS A 469 -8.78 8.86 -35.04
C LYS A 469 -9.77 8.29 -36.06
N GLU A 470 -10.68 7.40 -35.61
CA GLU A 470 -11.78 6.91 -36.46
C GLU A 470 -12.74 8.05 -36.84
N LEU A 471 -13.09 8.93 -35.89
CA LEU A 471 -13.88 10.14 -36.13
C LEU A 471 -13.20 11.05 -37.15
N SER A 472 -11.92 11.34 -36.97
CA SER A 472 -11.12 12.16 -37.89
C SER A 472 -11.10 11.59 -39.32
N ASN A 473 -11.04 10.26 -39.46
CA ASN A 473 -11.02 9.61 -40.78
C ASN A 473 -12.41 9.54 -41.45
N LYS A 474 -13.48 9.28 -40.68
CA LYS A 474 -14.84 9.08 -41.23
C LYS A 474 -15.62 10.39 -41.39
N ALA A 475 -15.45 11.33 -40.46
CA ALA A 475 -16.17 12.60 -40.39
C ALA A 475 -15.20 13.74 -40.02
N PRO A 476 -14.27 14.12 -40.93
CA PRO A 476 -13.22 15.09 -40.65
C PRO A 476 -13.76 16.49 -40.27
N GLY A 477 -14.89 16.91 -40.87
CA GLY A 477 -15.54 18.17 -40.55
C GLY A 477 -16.07 18.20 -39.11
N THR A 478 -16.76 17.14 -38.71
CA THR A 478 -17.23 16.95 -37.33
C THR A 478 -16.07 16.88 -36.34
N PHE A 479 -14.95 16.24 -36.70
CA PHE A 479 -13.74 16.22 -35.87
C PHE A 479 -13.17 17.63 -35.65
N HIS A 480 -13.05 18.44 -36.70
CA HIS A 480 -12.59 19.83 -36.58
C HIS A 480 -13.54 20.70 -35.77
N HIS A 481 -14.85 20.55 -35.98
CA HIS A 481 -15.88 21.19 -35.17
C HIS A 481 -15.72 20.83 -33.68
N SER A 482 -15.61 19.54 -33.35
CA SER A 482 -15.44 19.07 -31.97
C SER A 482 -14.19 19.65 -31.30
N LEU A 483 -13.09 19.83 -32.04
CA LEU A 483 -11.87 20.50 -31.54
C LEU A 483 -12.11 21.99 -31.25
N GLN A 484 -12.85 22.69 -32.10
CA GLN A 484 -13.17 24.11 -31.88
C GLN A 484 -14.09 24.28 -30.67
N VAL A 485 -15.13 23.45 -30.57
CA VAL A 485 -16.03 23.41 -29.41
C VAL A 485 -15.26 23.09 -28.14
N ALA A 486 -14.34 22.11 -28.16
CA ALA A 486 -13.51 21.77 -27.01
C ALA A 486 -12.68 22.96 -26.50
N ASN A 487 -12.06 23.73 -27.40
CA ASN A 487 -11.28 24.91 -27.03
C ASN A 487 -12.14 26.04 -26.44
N LEU A 488 -13.36 26.24 -26.97
CA LEU A 488 -14.31 27.23 -26.47
C LEU A 488 -14.84 26.84 -25.09
N ALA A 489 -15.29 25.60 -24.97
CA ALA A 489 -15.91 25.04 -23.78
C ALA A 489 -14.88 24.93 -22.63
N GLU A 490 -13.65 24.49 -22.90
CA GLU A 490 -12.58 24.44 -21.90
C GLU A 490 -12.24 25.83 -21.35
N ALA A 491 -12.17 26.86 -22.20
CA ALA A 491 -11.91 28.22 -21.76
C ALA A 491 -13.05 28.76 -20.89
N ALA A 492 -14.30 28.50 -21.27
CA ALA A 492 -15.48 28.87 -20.48
C ALA A 492 -15.51 28.14 -19.13
N ALA A 493 -15.16 26.85 -19.09
CA ALA A 493 -15.09 26.07 -17.86
C ALA A 493 -14.02 26.59 -16.89
N ASN A 494 -12.84 26.95 -17.40
CA ASN A 494 -11.76 27.53 -16.59
C ASN A 494 -12.18 28.85 -15.92
N GLU A 495 -12.88 29.73 -16.65
CA GLU A 495 -13.31 31.04 -16.11
C GLU A 495 -14.23 30.92 -14.89
N ILE A 496 -15.11 29.91 -14.88
CA ILE A 496 -16.07 29.73 -13.77
C ILE A 496 -15.64 28.66 -12.75
N GLY A 497 -14.43 28.11 -12.89
CA GLY A 497 -13.91 27.06 -12.03
C GLY A 497 -14.67 25.72 -12.12
N ALA A 498 -15.28 25.43 -13.28
CA ALA A 498 -15.85 24.12 -13.59
C ALA A 498 -14.73 23.13 -13.98
N ASN A 499 -15.05 21.83 -14.11
CA ASN A 499 -14.04 20.85 -14.52
C ASN A 499 -13.70 21.00 -16.02
N ALA A 500 -12.68 21.80 -16.32
CA ALA A 500 -12.28 22.13 -17.68
C ALA A 500 -11.78 20.91 -18.49
N MET A 501 -11.04 20.00 -17.85
CA MET A 501 -10.56 18.78 -18.51
C MET A 501 -11.73 17.88 -18.92
N LEU A 502 -12.73 17.71 -18.05
CA LEU A 502 -13.93 16.95 -18.34
C LEU A 502 -14.74 17.58 -19.48
N VAL A 503 -14.88 18.91 -19.48
CA VAL A 503 -15.57 19.64 -20.55
C VAL A 503 -14.86 19.48 -21.89
N ARG A 504 -13.53 19.61 -21.90
CA ARG A 504 -12.70 19.42 -23.09
C ARG A 504 -12.90 18.02 -23.67
N VAL A 505 -12.80 16.99 -22.83
CA VAL A 505 -13.01 15.59 -23.26
C VAL A 505 -14.45 15.40 -23.70
N GLY A 506 -15.45 15.86 -22.95
CA GLY A 506 -16.86 15.79 -23.34
C GLY A 506 -17.11 16.38 -24.73
N ALA A 507 -16.54 17.55 -25.01
CA ALA A 507 -16.62 18.21 -26.32
C ALA A 507 -15.94 17.42 -27.45
N LEU A 508 -14.84 16.71 -27.21
CA LEU A 508 -14.20 15.89 -28.24
C LEU A 508 -15.06 14.70 -28.68
N TYR A 509 -15.93 14.20 -27.80
CA TYR A 509 -16.73 13.00 -28.05
C TYR A 509 -18.21 13.29 -28.31
N HIS A 510 -18.70 14.51 -28.08
CA HIS A 510 -20.14 14.82 -28.07
C HIS A 510 -20.87 14.39 -29.36
N ASP A 511 -20.14 14.44 -30.47
CA ASP A 511 -20.67 14.33 -31.82
C ASP A 511 -20.25 13.03 -32.55
N ILE A 512 -19.68 12.06 -31.82
CA ILE A 512 -19.13 10.83 -32.43
C ILE A 512 -20.18 9.99 -33.17
N GLY A 513 -21.47 10.17 -32.88
CA GLY A 513 -22.55 9.47 -33.59
C GLY A 513 -22.65 9.85 -35.06
N LYS A 514 -22.22 11.05 -35.45
CA LYS A 514 -22.21 11.50 -36.85
C LYS A 514 -21.34 10.63 -37.76
N MET A 515 -20.42 9.82 -37.20
CA MET A 515 -19.56 8.89 -37.95
C MET A 515 -20.31 7.83 -38.76
N ASN A 516 -21.51 7.45 -38.35
CA ASN A 516 -22.29 6.43 -39.08
C ASN A 516 -22.84 6.97 -40.40
N ASN A 517 -23.17 8.27 -40.44
CA ASN A 517 -23.88 8.91 -41.53
C ASN A 517 -23.28 10.30 -41.86
N PRO A 518 -21.95 10.41 -42.11
CA PRO A 518 -21.25 11.70 -42.12
C PRO A 518 -21.77 12.67 -43.17
N THR A 519 -22.17 12.19 -44.34
CA THR A 519 -22.66 13.02 -45.47
C THR A 519 -23.96 13.76 -45.18
N TYR A 520 -24.72 13.35 -44.17
CA TYR A 520 -25.95 14.04 -43.73
C TYR A 520 -25.67 15.23 -42.80
N PHE A 521 -24.41 15.50 -42.45
CA PHE A 521 -24.04 16.64 -41.62
C PHE A 521 -23.23 17.63 -42.45
N THR A 522 -23.67 18.89 -42.46
CA THR A 522 -23.20 19.91 -43.41
C THR A 522 -21.71 20.19 -43.29
N GLU A 523 -21.14 20.06 -42.09
CA GLU A 523 -19.70 20.22 -41.86
C GLU A 523 -18.83 19.16 -42.57
N ASN A 524 -19.39 18.01 -42.95
CA ASN A 524 -18.68 16.95 -43.66
C ASN A 524 -18.98 16.91 -45.16
N GLN A 525 -19.87 17.78 -45.66
CA GLN A 525 -20.24 17.81 -47.07
C GLN A 525 -19.14 18.50 -47.88
N VAL A 526 -18.56 17.76 -48.84
CA VAL A 526 -17.50 18.27 -49.74
C VAL A 526 -18.09 18.95 -50.98
N THR A 527 -19.30 18.57 -51.36
CA THR A 527 -20.05 19.07 -52.52
C THR A 527 -21.22 19.95 -52.06
N ASN A 528 -21.67 20.88 -52.90
CA ASN A 528 -22.88 21.69 -52.64
C ASN A 528 -24.20 20.91 -52.74
N VAL A 529 -24.17 19.58 -52.77
CA VAL A 529 -25.35 18.71 -52.81
C VAL A 529 -25.63 18.24 -51.39
N ASN A 530 -26.80 18.59 -50.86
CA ASN A 530 -27.24 18.20 -49.52
C ASN A 530 -28.18 16.98 -49.62
N PRO A 531 -27.83 15.81 -49.06
CA PRO A 531 -28.68 14.62 -49.11
C PRO A 531 -30.08 14.80 -48.48
N HIS A 532 -30.24 15.82 -47.62
CA HIS A 532 -31.55 16.16 -47.03
C HIS A 532 -32.53 16.79 -48.03
N ASP A 533 -32.08 17.20 -49.21
CA ASP A 533 -32.96 17.77 -50.24
C ASP A 533 -33.86 16.70 -50.89
N ASP A 534 -33.40 15.44 -50.89
CA ASP A 534 -34.10 14.28 -51.45
C ASP A 534 -34.94 13.51 -50.41
N LEU A 535 -35.01 14.01 -49.17
CA LEU A 535 -35.73 13.38 -48.06
C LEU A 535 -36.94 14.19 -47.60
N GLU A 536 -37.95 13.50 -47.08
CA GLU A 536 -39.02 14.14 -46.33
C GLU A 536 -38.45 14.83 -45.08
N PRO A 537 -38.92 16.03 -44.69
CA PRO A 537 -38.36 16.77 -43.57
C PRO A 537 -38.37 15.97 -42.25
N ARG A 538 -39.37 15.12 -42.06
CA ARG A 538 -39.45 14.21 -40.90
C ARG A 538 -38.31 13.19 -40.86
N ASP A 539 -37.99 12.57 -42.00
CA ASP A 539 -36.91 11.59 -42.11
C ASP A 539 -35.54 12.26 -41.94
N ALA A 540 -35.36 13.44 -42.54
CA ALA A 540 -34.17 14.26 -42.37
C ALA A 540 -33.95 14.66 -40.89
N ALA A 541 -35.01 15.07 -40.20
CA ALA A 541 -34.96 15.37 -38.77
C ALA A 541 -34.61 14.13 -37.93
N ALA A 542 -35.19 12.97 -38.24
CA ALA A 542 -34.91 11.72 -37.54
C ALA A 542 -33.42 11.32 -37.67
N ILE A 543 -32.83 11.44 -38.87
CA ILE A 543 -31.38 11.18 -39.08
C ILE A 543 -30.54 12.11 -38.20
N ILE A 544 -30.89 13.39 -38.13
CA ILE A 544 -30.18 14.35 -37.30
C ILE A 544 -30.35 13.99 -35.82
N ILE A 545 -31.56 13.72 -35.34
CA ILE A 545 -31.79 13.41 -33.91
C ILE A 545 -31.06 12.13 -33.48
N ASN A 546 -31.00 11.12 -34.35
CA ASN A 546 -30.44 9.81 -34.03
C ASN A 546 -28.93 9.81 -33.77
N HIS A 547 -28.16 10.83 -34.19
CA HIS A 547 -26.72 10.88 -33.90
C HIS A 547 -26.43 10.85 -32.39
N VAL A 548 -27.34 11.34 -31.55
CA VAL A 548 -27.20 11.27 -30.09
C VAL A 548 -27.22 9.82 -29.61
N ILE A 549 -28.23 9.04 -30.03
CA ILE A 549 -28.39 7.64 -29.64
C ILE A 549 -27.24 6.80 -30.19
N GLU A 550 -26.92 6.98 -31.48
CA GLU A 550 -25.80 6.31 -32.13
C GLU A 550 -24.46 6.66 -31.44
N GLY A 551 -24.26 7.91 -31.05
CA GLY A 551 -23.08 8.35 -30.31
C GLY A 551 -22.95 7.65 -28.97
N ILE A 552 -24.05 7.49 -28.22
CA ILE A 552 -24.07 6.76 -26.94
C ILE A 552 -23.69 5.29 -27.16
N GLU A 553 -24.21 4.64 -28.19
CA GLU A 553 -23.90 3.25 -28.51
C GLU A 553 -22.42 3.06 -28.86
N ILE A 554 -21.87 3.94 -29.70
CA ILE A 554 -20.44 3.95 -30.07
C ILE A 554 -19.58 4.17 -28.83
N ALA A 555 -19.94 5.12 -27.96
CA ALA A 555 -19.21 5.42 -26.73
C ALA A 555 -19.19 4.21 -25.78
N ARG A 556 -20.35 3.58 -25.55
CA ARG A 556 -20.45 2.38 -24.70
C ARG A 556 -19.66 1.20 -25.26
N LYS A 557 -19.73 0.96 -26.57
CA LYS A 557 -18.95 -0.09 -27.25
C LYS A 557 -17.44 0.10 -27.08
N ASN A 558 -16.99 1.36 -27.01
CA ASN A 558 -15.59 1.72 -26.78
C ASN A 558 -15.24 1.96 -25.30
N LYS A 559 -16.12 1.61 -24.36
CA LYS A 559 -15.91 1.74 -22.91
C LYS A 559 -15.58 3.17 -22.45
N VAL A 560 -16.11 4.17 -23.15
CA VAL A 560 -16.04 5.57 -22.74
C VAL A 560 -16.81 5.73 -21.42
N PRO A 561 -16.29 6.44 -20.41
CA PRO A 561 -16.97 6.58 -19.12
C PRO A 561 -18.33 7.30 -19.24
N ASP A 562 -19.31 6.90 -18.42
CA ASP A 562 -20.67 7.47 -18.48
C ASP A 562 -20.68 9.00 -18.32
N ARG A 563 -19.76 9.56 -17.53
CA ARG A 563 -19.62 11.01 -17.34
C ARG A 563 -19.26 11.77 -18.63
N VAL A 564 -18.59 11.10 -19.58
CA VAL A 564 -18.32 11.65 -20.92
C VAL A 564 -19.51 11.39 -21.85
N ILE A 565 -20.16 10.23 -21.71
CA ILE A 565 -21.40 9.90 -22.45
C ILE A 565 -22.52 10.89 -22.13
N ASP A 566 -22.56 11.43 -20.91
CA ASP A 566 -23.53 12.45 -20.50
C ASP A 566 -23.47 13.69 -21.42
N PHE A 567 -22.28 14.10 -21.88
CA PHE A 567 -22.15 15.20 -22.85
C PHE A 567 -22.81 14.86 -24.19
N ILE A 568 -22.65 13.62 -24.67
CA ILE A 568 -23.35 13.15 -25.88
C ILE A 568 -24.87 13.20 -25.64
N ARG A 569 -25.36 12.73 -24.49
CA ARG A 569 -26.80 12.71 -24.17
C ARG A 569 -27.45 14.09 -24.07
N THR A 570 -26.73 15.10 -23.57
CA THR A 570 -27.34 16.36 -23.15
C THR A 570 -27.01 17.57 -24.02
N HIS A 571 -26.03 17.49 -24.93
CA HIS A 571 -25.52 18.70 -25.60
C HIS A 571 -26.57 19.45 -26.43
N HIS A 572 -27.62 18.77 -26.91
CA HIS A 572 -28.78 19.39 -27.54
C HIS A 572 -30.02 19.52 -26.64
N GLY A 573 -29.99 18.95 -25.43
CA GLY A 573 -31.12 18.96 -24.49
C GLY A 573 -32.43 18.51 -25.16
N THR A 574 -33.47 19.32 -25.05
CA THR A 574 -34.77 19.09 -25.70
C THR A 574 -35.06 20.11 -26.81
N SER A 575 -34.00 20.63 -27.43
CA SER A 575 -34.11 21.61 -28.50
C SER A 575 -34.86 21.07 -29.71
N LEU A 576 -35.47 21.98 -30.47
CA LEU A 576 -36.22 21.66 -31.68
C LEU A 576 -35.29 21.73 -32.89
N VAL A 577 -35.34 20.72 -33.76
CA VAL A 577 -34.68 20.74 -35.08
C VAL A 577 -35.48 21.69 -36.00
N PHE A 578 -35.33 22.99 -35.74
CA PHE A 578 -36.24 24.05 -36.18
C PHE A 578 -36.39 24.13 -37.71
N TYR A 579 -35.30 23.96 -38.47
CA TYR A 579 -35.34 24.06 -39.93
C TYR A 579 -36.29 23.03 -40.56
N PHE A 580 -36.16 21.75 -40.18
CA PHE A 580 -36.99 20.68 -40.72
C PHE A 580 -38.42 20.72 -40.18
N TYR A 581 -38.60 21.13 -38.92
CA TYR A 581 -39.93 21.38 -38.37
C TYR A 581 -40.68 22.44 -39.20
N LYS A 582 -40.05 23.59 -39.48
CA LYS A 582 -40.69 24.64 -40.29
C LYS A 582 -40.89 24.24 -41.75
N LYS A 583 -40.00 23.42 -42.32
CA LYS A 583 -40.18 22.85 -43.66
C LYS A 583 -41.41 21.93 -43.71
N GLN A 584 -41.61 21.08 -42.70
CA GLN A 584 -42.79 20.22 -42.58
C GLN A 584 -44.08 21.05 -42.36
N GLU A 585 -44.03 22.02 -41.46
CA GLU A 585 -45.17 22.90 -41.14
C GLU A 585 -45.66 23.66 -42.39
N ALA A 586 -44.74 24.09 -43.25
CA ALA A 586 -45.07 24.72 -44.52
C ALA A 586 -45.70 23.76 -45.55
N MET A 587 -45.45 22.45 -45.44
CA MET A 587 -45.97 21.42 -46.35
C MET A 587 -47.34 20.89 -45.90
N GLU A 588 -47.52 20.62 -44.61
CA GLU A 588 -48.68 19.89 -44.07
C GLU A 588 -49.55 20.72 -43.10
N GLY A 589 -49.13 21.94 -42.75
CA GLY A 589 -49.83 22.78 -41.78
C GLY A 589 -49.38 22.49 -40.36
N GLU A 590 -50.32 22.20 -39.45
CA GLU A 590 -49.99 21.99 -38.03
C GLU A 590 -49.31 20.64 -37.81
N VAL A 591 -48.06 20.67 -37.33
CA VAL A 591 -47.19 19.49 -37.15
C VAL A 591 -46.85 19.33 -35.67
N ASN A 592 -46.77 18.10 -35.19
CA ASN A 592 -46.38 17.82 -33.81
C ASN A 592 -44.89 18.14 -33.58
N GLU A 593 -44.59 19.12 -32.72
CA GLU A 593 -43.21 19.51 -32.39
C GLU A 593 -42.38 18.37 -31.81
N GLU A 594 -42.99 17.43 -31.08
CA GLU A 594 -42.28 16.32 -30.42
C GLU A 594 -41.57 15.40 -31.42
N ASP A 595 -42.08 15.29 -32.67
CA ASP A 595 -41.44 14.51 -33.73
C ASP A 595 -40.10 15.12 -34.20
N PHE A 596 -39.84 16.39 -33.85
CA PHE A 596 -38.66 17.15 -34.27
C PHE A 596 -37.78 17.59 -33.09
N ARG A 597 -38.09 17.15 -31.87
CA ARG A 597 -37.32 17.47 -30.66
C ARG A 597 -36.30 16.40 -30.35
N TYR A 598 -35.16 16.83 -29.84
CA TYR A 598 -34.22 15.90 -29.21
C TYR A 598 -34.86 15.27 -27.96
N PRO A 599 -34.62 13.99 -27.69
CA PRO A 599 -35.23 13.27 -26.56
C PRO A 599 -34.69 13.74 -25.18
N GLY A 600 -33.61 14.53 -25.16
CA GLY A 600 -32.94 14.93 -23.94
C GLY A 600 -32.16 13.80 -23.25
N PRO A 601 -31.83 13.97 -21.96
CA PRO A 601 -32.33 15.01 -21.05
C PRO A 601 -31.65 16.39 -21.26
N ILE A 602 -32.23 17.45 -20.69
CA ILE A 602 -31.56 18.76 -20.60
C ILE A 602 -30.28 18.67 -19.74
N PRO A 603 -29.29 19.56 -19.96
CA PRO A 603 -28.11 19.67 -19.11
C PRO A 603 -28.41 19.68 -17.60
N PHE A 604 -27.63 18.92 -16.84
CA PHE A 604 -27.81 18.76 -15.39
C PHE A 604 -26.55 19.10 -14.58
N SER A 605 -25.48 19.55 -15.24
CA SER A 605 -24.24 20.01 -14.63
C SER A 605 -23.78 21.30 -15.28
N LYS A 606 -22.90 22.05 -14.60
CA LYS A 606 -22.27 23.24 -15.20
C LYS A 606 -21.52 22.87 -16.48
N GLU A 607 -20.83 21.73 -16.45
CA GLU A 607 -20.00 21.24 -17.54
C GLU A 607 -20.84 20.89 -18.79
N THR A 608 -21.96 20.20 -18.63
CA THR A 608 -22.86 19.85 -19.74
C THR A 608 -23.57 21.08 -20.31
N ALA A 609 -23.91 22.06 -19.46
CA ALA A 609 -24.47 23.34 -19.90
C ALA A 609 -23.45 24.19 -20.68
N ILE A 610 -22.18 24.21 -20.24
CA ILE A 610 -21.07 24.86 -20.97
C ILE A 610 -20.93 24.26 -22.37
N LEU A 611 -20.98 22.92 -22.50
CA LEU A 611 -20.89 22.29 -23.81
C LEU A 611 -22.05 22.73 -24.72
N MET A 612 -23.30 22.68 -24.25
CA MET A 612 -24.46 23.09 -25.03
C MET A 612 -24.32 24.55 -25.54
N MET A 613 -23.85 25.47 -24.69
CA MET A 613 -23.61 26.85 -25.08
C MET A 613 -22.51 26.97 -26.12
N ALA A 614 -21.37 26.30 -25.89
CA ALA A 614 -20.20 26.37 -26.79
C ALA A 614 -20.49 25.74 -28.16
N ASP A 615 -21.15 24.58 -28.19
CA ASP A 615 -21.57 23.89 -29.41
C ASP A 615 -22.51 24.77 -30.24
N SER A 616 -23.59 25.26 -29.64
CA SER A 616 -24.57 26.11 -30.34
C SER A 616 -23.95 27.39 -30.88
N VAL A 617 -23.03 28.01 -30.12
CA VAL A 617 -22.33 29.23 -30.54
C VAL A 617 -21.36 28.96 -31.69
N GLU A 618 -20.58 27.87 -31.64
CA GLU A 618 -19.65 27.49 -32.72
C GLU A 618 -20.41 27.14 -34.00
N ALA A 619 -21.40 26.24 -33.89
CA ALA A 619 -22.12 25.72 -35.04
C ALA A 619 -22.84 26.84 -35.78
N ALA A 620 -23.50 27.74 -35.05
CA ALA A 620 -24.20 28.86 -35.65
C ALA A 620 -23.23 29.95 -36.16
N SER A 621 -22.03 30.12 -35.57
CA SER A 621 -21.11 31.21 -35.99
C SER A 621 -20.61 30.99 -37.42
N LYS A 622 -20.56 29.74 -37.90
CA LYS A 622 -20.23 29.40 -39.30
C LYS A 622 -21.13 30.08 -40.33
N SER A 623 -22.33 30.51 -39.95
CA SER A 623 -23.26 31.24 -40.83
C SER A 623 -23.03 32.76 -40.90
N LEU A 624 -22.15 33.31 -40.04
CA LEU A 624 -21.88 34.74 -40.00
C LEU A 624 -21.13 35.21 -41.25
N LYS A 625 -21.71 36.19 -41.94
CA LYS A 625 -21.07 36.89 -43.07
C LYS A 625 -20.48 38.21 -42.57
N ASN A 626 -19.18 38.42 -42.79
CA ASN A 626 -18.45 39.64 -42.39
C ASN A 626 -18.65 40.00 -40.90
N PRO A 627 -18.23 39.13 -39.96
CA PRO A 627 -18.47 39.35 -38.54
C PRO A 627 -17.75 40.61 -38.04
N THR A 628 -18.44 41.38 -37.19
CA THR A 628 -17.86 42.50 -36.41
C THR A 628 -18.03 42.22 -34.92
N PHE A 629 -17.38 43.02 -34.06
CA PHE A 629 -17.52 42.84 -32.60
C PHE A 629 -18.97 42.92 -32.14
N LEU A 630 -19.73 43.93 -32.60
CA LEU A 630 -21.15 44.11 -32.27
C LEU A 630 -22.00 42.93 -32.77
N ILE A 631 -21.74 42.44 -33.98
CA ILE A 631 -22.46 41.29 -34.53
C ILE A 631 -22.20 40.04 -33.69
N ILE A 632 -20.95 39.78 -33.29
CA ILE A 632 -20.63 38.63 -32.43
C ILE A 632 -21.29 38.77 -31.05
N ASP A 633 -21.29 39.98 -30.48
CA ASP A 633 -21.90 40.25 -29.18
C ASP A 633 -23.41 39.92 -29.19
N GLU A 634 -24.17 40.54 -30.08
CA GLU A 634 -25.61 40.29 -30.25
C GLU A 634 -25.90 38.83 -30.61
N PHE A 635 -25.03 38.22 -31.42
CA PHE A 635 -25.17 36.84 -31.85
C PHE A 635 -25.06 35.85 -30.69
N VAL A 636 -24.04 35.98 -29.85
CA VAL A 636 -23.86 35.12 -28.67
C VAL A 636 -24.98 35.34 -27.67
N GLU A 637 -25.40 36.60 -27.44
CA GLU A 637 -26.53 36.90 -26.57
C GLU A 637 -27.81 36.21 -27.01
N ARG A 638 -28.16 36.35 -28.29
CA ARG A 638 -29.39 35.78 -28.85
C ARG A 638 -29.46 34.25 -28.70
N ILE A 639 -28.35 33.55 -28.92
CA ILE A 639 -28.30 32.09 -28.81
C ILE A 639 -28.52 31.65 -27.36
N ILE A 640 -27.74 32.21 -26.44
CA ILE A 640 -27.75 31.79 -25.04
C ILE A 640 -29.04 32.22 -24.36
N GLU A 641 -29.56 33.42 -24.66
CA GLU A 641 -30.90 33.82 -24.21
C GLU A 641 -32.01 32.90 -24.75
N GLY A 642 -31.88 32.42 -25.99
CA GLY A 642 -32.80 31.44 -26.56
C GLY A 642 -32.83 30.14 -25.75
N GLN A 643 -31.66 29.63 -25.37
CA GLN A 643 -31.54 28.43 -24.53
C GLN A 643 -32.11 28.65 -23.12
N ILE A 644 -31.88 29.83 -22.53
CA ILE A 644 -32.46 30.21 -21.23
C ILE A 644 -33.99 30.26 -21.30
N LYS A 645 -34.55 30.92 -22.33
CA LYS A 645 -36.01 31.04 -22.53
C LYS A 645 -36.66 29.67 -22.82
N ALA A 646 -35.90 28.74 -23.38
CA ALA A 646 -36.32 27.35 -23.62
C ALA A 646 -36.05 26.43 -22.43
N ASP A 647 -35.76 26.98 -21.24
CA ASP A 647 -35.59 26.24 -19.99
C ASP A 647 -34.52 25.13 -20.03
N GLN A 648 -33.55 25.24 -20.95
CA GLN A 648 -32.54 24.19 -21.16
C GLN A 648 -31.56 24.04 -19.98
N PHE A 649 -31.47 25.03 -19.10
CA PHE A 649 -30.54 25.03 -17.97
C PHE A 649 -31.21 24.75 -16.62
N LEU A 650 -32.52 24.45 -16.58
CA LEU A 650 -33.26 24.29 -15.31
C LEU A 650 -32.68 23.25 -14.36
N ASN A 651 -32.11 22.17 -14.89
CA ASN A 651 -31.53 21.09 -14.07
C ASN A 651 -30.03 21.28 -13.80
N ALA A 652 -29.38 22.24 -14.47
CA ALA A 652 -27.96 22.52 -14.27
C ALA A 652 -27.78 23.48 -13.09
N ASN A 653 -26.90 23.14 -12.15
CA ASN A 653 -26.52 24.02 -11.05
C ASN A 653 -25.57 25.14 -11.54
N ILE A 654 -26.02 25.93 -12.52
CA ILE A 654 -25.29 27.04 -13.14
C ILE A 654 -26.00 28.36 -12.84
N THR A 655 -25.26 29.34 -12.35
CA THR A 655 -25.82 30.63 -11.95
C THR A 655 -25.85 31.61 -13.13
N PHE A 656 -26.76 32.59 -13.09
CA PHE A 656 -26.76 33.68 -14.10
C PHE A 656 -25.41 34.40 -14.20
N LYS A 657 -24.73 34.62 -13.06
CA LYS A 657 -23.39 35.22 -13.04
C LYS A 657 -22.37 34.39 -13.83
N GLU A 658 -22.42 33.06 -13.69
CA GLU A 658 -21.54 32.15 -14.44
C GLU A 658 -21.88 32.15 -15.93
N ILE A 659 -23.17 32.19 -16.29
CA ILE A 659 -23.61 32.29 -17.70
C ILE A 659 -23.08 33.58 -18.33
N GLU A 660 -23.16 34.72 -17.64
CA GLU A 660 -22.60 36.00 -18.13
C GLU A 660 -21.08 35.94 -18.32
N ALA A 661 -20.36 35.28 -17.40
CA ALA A 661 -18.93 35.06 -17.56
C ALA A 661 -18.61 34.18 -18.78
N ILE A 662 -19.38 33.12 -19.00
CA ILE A 662 -19.25 32.23 -20.16
C ILE A 662 -19.50 33.00 -21.46
N LYS A 663 -20.59 33.77 -21.55
CA LYS A 663 -20.91 34.62 -22.72
C LYS A 663 -19.72 35.51 -23.08
N LYS A 664 -19.14 36.19 -22.10
CA LYS A 664 -17.96 37.06 -22.30
C LYS A 664 -16.77 36.30 -22.88
N ILE A 665 -16.46 35.11 -22.35
CA ILE A 665 -15.36 34.28 -22.85
C ILE A 665 -15.63 33.78 -24.27
N LEU A 666 -16.85 33.32 -24.56
CA LEU A 666 -17.22 32.86 -25.89
C LEU A 666 -17.10 33.99 -26.94
N LYS A 667 -17.59 35.19 -26.62
CA LYS A 667 -17.44 36.39 -27.46
C LYS A 667 -15.97 36.69 -27.74
N GLN A 668 -15.14 36.73 -26.70
CA GLN A 668 -13.71 36.99 -26.83
C GLN A 668 -13.00 35.93 -27.70
N LYS A 669 -13.34 34.66 -27.52
CA LYS A 669 -12.74 33.56 -28.29
C LYS A 669 -13.17 33.60 -29.75
N LEU A 670 -14.44 33.89 -30.05
CA LEU A 670 -14.90 34.07 -31.43
C LEU A 670 -14.21 35.25 -32.12
N VAL A 671 -14.07 36.40 -31.44
CA VAL A 671 -13.31 37.56 -31.95
C VAL A 671 -11.89 37.16 -32.36
N ASN A 672 -11.23 36.33 -31.56
CA ASN A 672 -9.89 35.82 -31.86
C ASN A 672 -9.89 34.85 -33.05
N ILE A 673 -10.89 33.96 -33.15
CA ILE A 673 -11.03 32.99 -34.25
C ILE A 673 -11.26 33.71 -35.59
N TYR A 674 -12.06 34.78 -35.61
CA TYR A 674 -12.31 35.59 -36.81
C TYR A 674 -11.28 36.70 -37.04
N HIS A 675 -10.21 36.77 -36.23
CA HIS A 675 -9.13 37.76 -36.33
C HIS A 675 -9.61 39.23 -36.38
N LEU A 676 -10.69 39.55 -35.65
CA LEU A 676 -11.26 40.89 -35.67
C LEU A 676 -10.40 41.86 -34.84
N ARG A 677 -10.14 43.04 -35.40
CA ARG A 677 -9.48 44.13 -34.68
C ARG A 677 -10.53 44.91 -33.88
N VAL A 678 -10.21 45.24 -32.64
CA VAL A 678 -11.02 46.17 -31.84
C VAL A 678 -10.80 47.56 -32.43
N GLU A 679 -11.74 48.02 -33.24
CA GLU A 679 -11.78 49.42 -33.66
C GLU A 679 -12.30 50.25 -32.49
N TYR A 680 -11.46 51.14 -31.98
CA TYR A 680 -11.89 52.13 -30.99
C TYR A 680 -12.77 53.16 -31.71
N PRO A 681 -13.97 53.47 -31.19
CA PRO A 681 -14.79 54.52 -31.76
C PRO A 681 -14.06 55.87 -31.68
N GLU A 682 -14.18 56.70 -32.72
CA GLU A 682 -13.78 58.12 -32.70
C GLU A 682 -14.62 58.95 -31.72
#